data_AF-A0A5Q4VCU6-F1
#
_entry.id   AF-A0A5Q4VCU6-F1
#
_cell.length_a   1.000
_cell.length_b   1.000
_cell.length_c   1.000
_cell.angle_alpha   90.00
_cell.angle_beta   90.00
_cell.angle_gamma   90.00
#
_symmetry.space_group_name_H-M   'P 1'
#
loop_
_entity.id
_entity.type
_entity.pdbx_description
1 polymer ?
#
loop_
_entity_poly.entity_id
_entity_poly.type
_entity_poly.pdbx_seq_one_letter_code
_entity_poly.pdbx_strand_id
1 'polypeptide(L)'
;MKSKPSYSSIISGILIFLCLWMVNHGIAAAAGQNKALFIGIDAYQDKTIPFPATAAEDARVLAGFLKSNMDFQVTLLSGKAADRAAILKAIQNLSASAGSDDTLLIYFSGAAEVETLYGYGWWLGSDAIKGDLQSYLEVRSIQKILRNTEARRLLLISDAPFPDAASGFPVKEKAIQKSSENQQGFSHAVLYKKGNETDPPEPGIKNGLLVSALMQSLSSMGKEWTGVQLFSEVLSKTQESSATFEYRSLKTGKDFSGDFVFTLPVKEKSIPEPVLVKAESKAQLSIASNADGTIIRINGQEQGIAPLQGLALEAGRYRVEARAAGYENFSEEFRLLPGEERGLDLILAIRRPENGRLMLQVFPENASIQFEDQKLSYSPGMALAPGNYSLRIEAPLYQSAIHDLHIKAGEITQEKIDLKLKSSYENSLAMRFLAIEAGVFEMGSPENEVRRNTDEKKILVEITKPFMMQVHEVTVGQWKSFVEDTGYKSEAETSAGAYALERGFRWVQDRHYNWQNPGYKISDELPVSAVSYNDVQNYIVWLREKEGLYYDLPTEAEWEYAARAGSSATYAYGNCLSDDQANFAANSFRAGCAVGVFRQKPMAAGSLKPNAWGLLDMHGNMWEWCRDWYGKYLENNIPIQNPSGPDSGERRILRGGGWDTDMDSIRVANRYSMPPSAAYANIGFRLVIRP
;
A
#
# COMPACT_ATOMS: atom_id res chain seq x y z
N MET A 1 28.74 28.30 68.20
CA MET A 1 28.85 27.77 66.81
C MET A 1 27.71 26.79 66.61
N LYS A 2 26.69 27.17 65.83
CA LYS A 2 25.51 26.34 65.56
C LYS A 2 25.75 25.53 64.29
N SER A 3 25.73 24.21 64.39
CA SER A 3 25.84 23.26 63.27
C SER A 3 24.59 23.32 62.40
N LYS A 4 24.75 23.56 61.09
CA LYS A 4 23.67 23.44 60.10
C LYS A 4 23.25 21.98 59.94
N PRO A 5 21.93 21.67 59.80
CA PRO A 5 21.47 20.30 59.55
C PRO A 5 21.81 19.86 58.13
N SER A 6 22.02 18.56 57.92
CA SER A 6 22.41 18.00 56.63
C SER A 6 21.23 17.93 55.65
N TYR A 7 21.53 18.04 54.36
CA TYR A 7 20.56 18.02 53.25
C TYR A 7 19.64 16.79 53.24
N SER A 8 20.09 15.66 53.82
CA SER A 8 19.29 14.43 53.92
C SER A 8 18.06 14.58 54.80
N SER A 9 18.14 15.39 55.87
CA SER A 9 17.04 15.59 56.82
C SER A 9 15.91 16.44 56.22
N ILE A 10 16.25 17.33 55.29
CA ILE A 10 15.31 18.25 54.64
C ILE A 10 14.50 17.52 53.56
N ILE A 11 15.14 16.61 52.80
CA ILE A 11 14.47 15.85 51.73
C ILE A 11 13.49 14.81 52.30
N SER A 12 13.86 14.10 53.37
CA SER A 12 12.94 13.16 54.04
C SER A 12 11.75 13.87 54.67
N GLY A 13 11.94 15.08 55.22
CA GLY A 13 10.84 15.89 55.76
C GLY A 13 9.84 16.34 54.68
N ILE A 14 10.34 16.73 53.50
CA ILE A 14 9.50 17.20 52.38
C ILE A 14 8.70 16.03 51.76
N LEU A 15 9.29 14.84 51.59
CA LEU A 15 8.55 13.67 51.09
C LEU A 15 7.46 13.20 52.05
N ILE A 16 7.73 13.22 53.37
CA ILE A 16 6.73 12.84 54.38
C ILE A 16 5.59 13.88 54.42
N PHE A 17 5.91 15.18 54.26
CA PHE A 17 4.89 16.23 54.17
C PHE A 17 4.04 16.12 52.90
N LEU A 18 4.63 15.77 51.75
CA LEU A 18 3.90 15.53 50.50
C LEU A 18 2.98 14.31 50.60
N CYS A 19 3.44 13.21 51.18
CA CYS A 19 2.60 12.03 51.41
C CYS A 19 1.45 12.31 52.39
N LEU A 20 1.70 13.01 53.50
CA LEU A 20 0.65 13.39 54.46
C LEU A 20 -0.31 14.44 53.89
N TRP A 21 0.16 15.37 53.05
CA TRP A 21 -0.67 16.36 52.38
C TRP A 21 -1.60 15.71 51.33
N MET A 22 -1.11 14.73 50.56
CA MET A 22 -1.92 13.95 49.62
C MET A 22 -2.99 13.09 50.31
N VAL A 23 -2.67 12.48 51.46
CA VAL A 23 -3.63 11.69 52.25
C VAL A 23 -4.70 12.57 52.91
N ASN A 24 -4.35 13.76 53.42
CA ASN A 24 -5.32 14.66 54.07
C ASN A 24 -6.19 15.48 53.10
N HIS A 25 -5.80 15.63 51.83
CA HIS A 25 -6.58 16.39 50.82
C HIS A 25 -7.35 15.51 49.84
N GLY A 26 -7.42 14.20 50.06
CA GLY A 26 -8.23 13.29 49.23
C GLY A 26 -7.82 13.27 47.76
N ILE A 27 -6.57 13.63 47.43
CA ILE A 27 -6.02 13.47 46.09
C ILE A 27 -5.60 12.01 45.96
N ALA A 28 -6.59 11.11 45.91
CA ALA A 28 -6.40 9.83 45.27
C ALA A 28 -6.16 10.13 43.78
N ALA A 29 -5.07 9.61 43.20
CA ALA A 29 -4.99 9.48 41.75
C ALA A 29 -6.30 8.82 41.31
N ALA A 30 -7.05 9.45 40.41
CA ALA A 30 -8.32 8.90 39.95
C ALA A 30 -8.02 7.49 39.41
N ALA A 31 -8.59 6.46 40.03
CA ALA A 31 -8.46 5.10 39.52
C ALA A 31 -9.02 5.11 38.09
N GLY A 32 -8.17 4.80 37.11
CA GLY A 32 -8.57 4.80 35.71
C GLY A 32 -9.70 3.80 35.45
N GLN A 33 -10.50 4.09 34.43
CA GLN A 33 -11.72 3.35 34.13
C GLN A 33 -11.45 2.23 33.12
N ASN A 34 -12.13 1.09 33.30
CA ASN A 34 -12.16 0.03 32.30
C ASN A 34 -13.32 0.31 31.33
N LYS A 35 -13.00 0.62 30.06
CA LYS A 35 -13.98 0.91 29.02
C LYS A 35 -13.86 -0.13 27.91
N ALA A 36 -14.99 -0.64 27.43
CA ALA A 36 -15.01 -1.60 26.34
C ALA A 36 -16.03 -1.27 25.26
N LEU A 37 -15.64 -1.50 24.00
CA LEU A 37 -16.51 -1.44 22.83
C LEU A 37 -16.63 -2.84 22.22
N PHE A 38 -17.85 -3.34 22.16
CA PHE A 38 -18.20 -4.61 21.53
C PHE A 38 -18.99 -4.36 20.26
N ILE A 39 -18.56 -4.99 19.17
CA ILE A 39 -19.17 -4.90 17.85
C ILE A 39 -19.44 -6.33 17.39
N GLY A 40 -20.70 -6.67 17.14
CA GLY A 40 -21.10 -8.01 16.69
C GLY A 40 -22.10 -7.95 15.56
N ILE A 41 -21.77 -8.47 14.39
CA ILE A 41 -22.59 -8.32 13.17
C ILE A 41 -22.97 -9.68 12.61
N ASP A 42 -24.24 -10.02 12.75
CA ASP A 42 -24.87 -11.26 12.30
C ASP A 42 -25.90 -11.02 11.17
N ALA A 43 -25.97 -9.79 10.65
CA ALA A 43 -26.89 -9.41 9.59
C ALA A 43 -26.32 -8.26 8.76
N TYR A 44 -26.03 -8.55 7.49
CA TYR A 44 -25.51 -7.59 6.53
C TYR A 44 -26.61 -7.15 5.54
N GLN A 45 -26.49 -5.92 5.05
CA GLN A 45 -27.33 -5.39 3.98
C GLN A 45 -27.19 -6.24 2.71
N ASP A 46 -25.95 -6.57 2.34
CA ASP A 46 -25.66 -7.56 1.32
C ASP A 46 -25.68 -8.97 1.91
N LYS A 47 -26.67 -9.76 1.50
CA LYS A 47 -26.89 -11.14 1.97
C LYS A 47 -25.85 -12.15 1.45
N THR A 48 -24.95 -11.74 0.54
CA THR A 48 -23.92 -12.61 -0.06
C THR A 48 -22.60 -12.60 0.70
N ILE A 49 -22.47 -11.73 1.71
CA ILE A 49 -21.32 -11.70 2.62
C ILE A 49 -21.40 -12.94 3.53
N PRO A 50 -20.35 -13.79 3.58
CA PRO A 50 -20.30 -14.90 4.52
C PRO A 50 -19.95 -14.39 5.92
N PHE A 51 -20.70 -14.80 6.94
CA PHE A 51 -20.46 -14.40 8.33
C PHE A 51 -20.92 -15.48 9.31
N PRO A 52 -20.33 -15.53 10.53
CA PRO A 52 -20.84 -16.38 11.59
C PRO A 52 -22.18 -15.84 12.09
N ALA A 53 -23.25 -16.65 12.06
CA ALA A 53 -24.55 -16.25 12.60
C ALA A 53 -24.51 -15.96 14.12
N THR A 54 -23.45 -16.38 14.82
CA THR A 54 -23.25 -16.16 16.26
C THR A 54 -22.59 -14.82 16.58
N ALA A 55 -22.09 -14.06 15.60
CA ALA A 55 -21.23 -12.89 15.84
C ALA A 55 -21.84 -11.82 16.76
N ALA A 56 -23.14 -11.51 16.60
CA ALA A 56 -23.84 -10.58 17.48
C ALA A 56 -24.03 -11.15 18.90
N GLU A 57 -24.33 -12.44 19.00
CA GLU A 57 -24.51 -13.13 20.28
C GLU A 57 -23.18 -13.24 21.04
N ASP A 58 -22.09 -13.51 20.34
CA ASP A 58 -20.72 -13.57 20.84
C ASP A 58 -20.30 -12.25 21.49
N ALA A 59 -20.50 -11.14 20.78
CA ALA A 59 -20.27 -9.80 21.31
C ALA A 59 -21.15 -9.51 22.54
N ARG A 60 -22.43 -9.91 22.51
CA ARG A 60 -23.40 -9.66 23.59
C ARG A 60 -23.06 -10.43 24.87
N VAL A 61 -22.69 -11.71 24.74
CA VAL A 61 -22.37 -12.57 25.89
C VAL A 61 -21.09 -12.10 26.57
N LEU A 62 -20.04 -11.81 25.79
CA LEU A 62 -18.77 -11.33 26.36
C LEU A 62 -18.91 -9.93 26.99
N ALA A 63 -19.68 -9.03 26.35
CA ALA A 63 -20.06 -7.74 26.92
C ALA A 63 -20.74 -7.88 28.30
N GLY A 64 -21.71 -8.80 28.40
CA GLY A 64 -22.39 -9.11 29.66
C GLY A 64 -21.44 -9.65 30.72
N PHE A 65 -20.56 -10.57 30.32
CA PHE A 65 -19.56 -11.15 31.22
C PHE A 65 -18.61 -10.09 31.79
N LEU A 66 -18.04 -9.21 30.95
CA LEU A 66 -17.13 -8.15 31.43
C LEU A 66 -17.84 -7.13 32.31
N LYS A 67 -19.08 -6.76 31.96
CA LYS A 67 -19.89 -5.83 32.76
C LYS A 67 -20.22 -6.40 34.14
N SER A 68 -20.56 -7.69 34.22
CA SER A 68 -21.00 -8.33 35.46
C SER A 68 -19.85 -8.75 36.37
N ASN A 69 -18.69 -9.12 35.81
CA ASN A 69 -17.61 -9.77 36.57
C ASN A 69 -16.33 -8.92 36.65
N MET A 70 -16.18 -7.89 35.80
CA MET A 70 -14.88 -7.25 35.54
C MET A 70 -14.93 -5.70 35.54
N ASP A 71 -16.06 -5.12 35.96
CA ASP A 71 -16.28 -3.66 36.14
C ASP A 71 -15.99 -2.82 34.89
N PHE A 72 -16.27 -3.37 33.71
CA PHE A 72 -16.17 -2.61 32.46
C PHE A 72 -17.41 -1.75 32.20
N GLN A 73 -17.18 -0.50 31.81
CA GLN A 73 -18.16 0.32 31.12
C GLN A 73 -18.26 -0.15 29.68
N VAL A 74 -19.35 -0.84 29.35
CA VAL A 74 -19.52 -1.49 28.04
C VAL A 74 -20.42 -0.67 27.13
N THR A 75 -19.94 -0.41 25.91
CA THR A 75 -20.72 0.01 24.75
C THR A 75 -20.87 -1.19 23.81
N LEU A 76 -22.09 -1.50 23.38
CA LEU A 76 -22.39 -2.60 22.47
C LEU A 76 -23.07 -2.06 21.20
N LEU A 77 -22.48 -2.33 20.03
CA LEU A 77 -23.09 -2.18 18.72
C LEU A 77 -23.36 -3.59 18.17
N SER A 78 -24.60 -3.90 17.79
CA SER A 78 -24.95 -5.24 17.32
C SER A 78 -25.93 -5.23 16.15
N GLY A 79 -25.82 -6.25 15.30
CA GLY A 79 -26.66 -6.42 14.12
C GLY A 79 -26.64 -5.19 13.21
N LYS A 80 -27.82 -4.74 12.76
CA LYS A 80 -27.98 -3.59 11.84
C LYS A 80 -27.57 -2.24 12.41
N ALA A 81 -27.40 -2.11 13.73
CA ALA A 81 -26.97 -0.85 14.36
C ALA A 81 -25.45 -0.66 14.28
N ALA A 82 -24.70 -1.69 13.87
CA ALA A 82 -23.26 -1.68 13.71
C ALA A 82 -22.88 -1.37 12.25
N ASP A 83 -23.38 -0.25 11.72
CA ASP A 83 -22.97 0.26 10.41
C ASP A 83 -21.59 0.93 10.47
N ARG A 84 -21.00 1.18 9.30
CA ARG A 84 -19.67 1.79 9.13
C ARG A 84 -19.52 3.08 9.92
N ALA A 85 -20.51 3.96 9.88
CA ALA A 85 -20.45 5.27 10.53
C ALA A 85 -20.54 5.15 12.06
N ALA A 86 -21.43 4.28 12.55
CA ALA A 86 -21.61 4.00 13.97
C ALA A 86 -20.34 3.39 14.58
N ILE A 87 -19.71 2.43 13.89
CA ILE A 87 -18.47 1.79 14.32
C ILE A 87 -17.33 2.81 14.42
N LEU A 88 -17.08 3.60 13.36
CA LEU A 88 -16.01 4.60 13.38
C LEU A 88 -16.22 5.64 14.47
N LYS A 89 -17.46 6.13 14.63
CA LYS A 89 -17.80 7.10 15.65
C LYS A 89 -17.60 6.54 17.05
N ALA A 90 -17.98 5.28 17.30
CA ALA A 90 -17.78 4.63 18.58
C ALA A 90 -16.29 4.46 18.92
N ILE A 91 -15.47 4.05 17.95
CA ILE A 91 -14.01 3.93 18.11
C ILE A 91 -13.36 5.30 18.38
N GLN A 92 -13.75 6.33 17.64
CA GLN A 92 -13.24 7.69 17.84
C GLN A 92 -13.62 8.24 19.22
N ASN A 93 -14.88 8.06 19.65
CA ASN A 93 -15.34 8.50 20.96
C ASN A 93 -14.63 7.75 22.10
N LEU A 94 -14.44 6.43 21.95
CA LEU A 94 -13.72 5.63 22.93
C LEU A 94 -12.27 6.12 23.04
N SER A 95 -11.58 6.29 21.92
CA SER A 95 -10.20 6.76 21.87
C SER A 95 -10.02 8.17 22.44
N ALA A 96 -10.95 9.08 22.15
CA ALA A 96 -10.90 10.48 22.57
C ALA A 96 -11.31 10.71 24.03
N SER A 97 -12.11 9.81 24.59
CA SER A 97 -12.57 9.90 25.99
C SER A 97 -11.66 9.18 26.99
N ALA A 98 -10.57 8.56 26.53
CA ALA A 98 -9.70 7.76 27.37
C ALA A 98 -8.54 8.58 27.94
N GLY A 99 -8.34 8.51 29.25
CA GLY A 99 -7.16 9.09 29.93
C GLY A 99 -6.01 8.09 30.05
N SER A 100 -4.84 8.55 30.47
CA SER A 100 -3.62 7.72 30.56
C SER A 100 -3.72 6.50 31.47
N ASP A 101 -4.58 6.57 32.49
CA ASP A 101 -4.82 5.48 33.43
C ASP A 101 -6.00 4.59 33.01
N ASP A 102 -6.72 4.89 31.93
CA ASP A 102 -7.84 4.05 31.48
C ASP A 102 -7.35 2.75 30.82
N THR A 103 -8.20 1.72 30.86
CA THR A 103 -8.02 0.47 30.11
C THR A 103 -9.08 0.38 29.03
N LEU A 104 -8.65 0.18 27.79
CA LEU A 104 -9.53 0.03 26.63
C LEU A 104 -9.53 -1.42 26.12
N LEU A 105 -10.72 -1.96 25.90
CA LEU A 105 -10.91 -3.23 25.19
C LEU A 105 -11.85 -3.02 24.00
N ILE A 106 -11.44 -3.43 22.81
CA ILE A 106 -12.28 -3.40 21.62
C ILE A 106 -12.42 -4.83 21.12
N TYR A 107 -13.65 -5.29 20.94
CA TYR A 107 -13.97 -6.61 20.40
C TYR A 107 -14.82 -6.45 19.14
N PHE A 108 -14.35 -7.02 18.03
CA PHE A 108 -15.08 -7.09 16.78
C PHE A 108 -15.34 -8.55 16.41
N SER A 109 -16.60 -8.91 16.17
CA SER A 109 -17.00 -10.19 15.59
C SER A 109 -17.93 -9.95 14.41
N GLY A 110 -17.61 -10.53 13.26
CA GLY A 110 -18.30 -10.29 11.99
C GLY A 110 -17.45 -10.70 10.80
N ALA A 111 -17.88 -10.30 9.60
CA ALA A 111 -17.13 -10.50 8.37
C ALA A 111 -15.93 -9.54 8.26
N ALA A 112 -14.87 -10.06 7.66
CA ALA A 112 -13.69 -9.31 7.26
C ALA A 112 -13.28 -9.72 5.84
N GLU A 113 -12.59 -8.82 5.14
CA GLU A 113 -12.08 -9.05 3.78
C GLU A 113 -10.62 -8.61 3.68
N VAL A 114 -9.90 -9.22 2.74
CA VAL A 114 -8.51 -8.83 2.41
C VAL A 114 -8.44 -8.49 0.92
N GLU A 115 -7.94 -7.29 0.62
CA GLU A 115 -7.63 -6.91 -0.74
C GLU A 115 -6.34 -7.61 -1.20
N THR A 116 -6.45 -8.49 -2.18
CA THR A 116 -5.34 -9.31 -2.70
C THR A 116 -4.22 -8.49 -3.35
N LEU A 117 -4.52 -7.28 -3.83
CA LEU A 117 -3.58 -6.42 -4.55
C LEU A 117 -2.57 -5.71 -3.63
N TYR A 118 -2.98 -5.34 -2.41
CA TYR A 118 -2.15 -4.54 -1.50
C TYR A 118 -2.03 -5.10 -0.07
N GLY A 119 -2.75 -6.19 0.23
CA GLY A 119 -2.76 -6.80 1.56
C GLY A 119 -3.35 -5.90 2.64
N TYR A 120 -4.40 -5.15 2.29
CA TYR A 120 -5.18 -4.38 3.25
C TYR A 120 -6.31 -5.25 3.81
N GLY A 121 -6.36 -5.34 5.15
CA GLY A 121 -7.47 -5.96 5.88
C GLY A 121 -8.58 -4.95 6.15
N TRP A 122 -9.81 -5.41 5.97
CA TRP A 122 -11.02 -4.61 6.11
C TRP A 122 -12.00 -5.31 7.06
N TRP A 123 -12.60 -4.56 7.98
CA TRP A 123 -13.81 -4.98 8.67
C TRP A 123 -15.04 -4.57 7.86
N LEU A 124 -16.07 -5.40 7.85
CA LEU A 124 -17.32 -5.08 7.17
C LEU A 124 -18.36 -4.64 8.20
N GLY A 125 -18.86 -3.41 8.07
CA GLY A 125 -20.04 -2.92 8.81
C GLY A 125 -21.33 -3.56 8.30
N SER A 126 -22.44 -3.44 9.04
CA SER A 126 -23.71 -4.05 8.62
C SER A 126 -24.27 -3.50 7.29
N ASP A 127 -23.80 -2.32 6.87
CA ASP A 127 -24.10 -1.64 5.59
C ASP A 127 -23.14 -2.02 4.45
N ALA A 128 -22.18 -2.92 4.68
CA ALA A 128 -21.22 -3.35 3.67
C ALA A 128 -21.88 -4.00 2.44
N ILE A 129 -21.29 -3.74 1.27
CA ILE A 129 -21.67 -4.32 -0.03
C ILE A 129 -20.49 -5.16 -0.54
N LYS A 130 -20.73 -6.42 -0.93
CA LYS A 130 -19.65 -7.34 -1.35
C LYS A 130 -18.94 -6.81 -2.60
N GLY A 131 -17.61 -6.69 -2.54
CA GLY A 131 -16.77 -6.13 -3.61
C GLY A 131 -16.68 -4.60 -3.66
N ASP A 132 -17.43 -3.86 -2.83
CA ASP A 132 -17.32 -2.40 -2.73
C ASP A 132 -16.47 -1.99 -1.52
N LEU A 133 -15.18 -1.77 -1.77
CA LEU A 133 -14.22 -1.35 -0.74
C LEU A 133 -14.58 -0.01 -0.08
N GLN A 134 -15.35 0.87 -0.74
CA GLN A 134 -15.76 2.14 -0.15
C GLN A 134 -16.78 1.96 0.97
N SER A 135 -17.51 0.85 0.97
CA SER A 135 -18.45 0.46 2.02
C SER A 135 -17.78 -0.20 3.23
N TYR A 136 -16.47 -0.46 3.19
CA TYR A 136 -15.73 -1.18 4.24
C TYR A 136 -15.00 -0.26 5.22
N LEU A 137 -14.48 -0.86 6.31
CA LEU A 137 -13.68 -0.21 7.34
C LEU A 137 -12.22 -0.67 7.26
N GLU A 138 -11.33 0.21 6.81
CA GLU A 138 -9.91 -0.12 6.73
C GLU A 138 -9.32 -0.32 8.14
N VAL A 139 -8.78 -1.50 8.42
CA VAL A 139 -8.20 -1.83 9.73
C VAL A 139 -7.02 -0.91 10.07
N ARG A 140 -6.22 -0.47 9.08
CA ARG A 140 -5.12 0.48 9.30
C ARG A 140 -5.62 1.85 9.78
N SER A 141 -6.73 2.32 9.23
CA SER A 141 -7.35 3.58 9.67
C SER A 141 -7.84 3.49 11.11
N ILE A 142 -8.41 2.34 11.52
CA ILE A 142 -8.77 2.06 12.92
C ILE A 142 -7.52 2.05 13.80
N GLN A 143 -6.47 1.33 13.41
CA GLN A 143 -5.21 1.30 14.15
C GLN A 143 -4.61 2.69 14.33
N LYS A 144 -4.68 3.56 13.31
CA LYS A 144 -4.17 4.93 13.38
C LYS A 144 -4.90 5.75 14.44
N ILE A 145 -6.23 5.61 14.53
CA ILE A 145 -7.03 6.24 15.59
C ILE A 145 -6.56 5.72 16.95
N LEU A 146 -6.49 4.40 17.12
CA LEU A 146 -6.13 3.77 18.39
C LEU A 146 -4.68 4.00 18.82
N ARG A 147 -3.73 4.17 17.88
CA ARG A 147 -2.34 4.55 18.20
C ARG A 147 -2.24 5.94 18.82
N ASN A 148 -3.20 6.81 18.54
CA ASN A 148 -3.20 8.19 19.04
C ASN A 148 -3.99 8.37 20.34
N THR A 149 -4.53 7.29 20.94
CA THR A 149 -5.20 7.37 22.25
C THR A 149 -4.19 7.68 23.36
N GLU A 150 -4.66 8.38 24.41
CA GLU A 150 -3.86 8.61 25.62
C GLU A 150 -3.82 7.39 26.54
N ALA A 151 -4.78 6.45 26.42
CA ALA A 151 -4.82 5.24 27.24
C ALA A 151 -3.52 4.46 27.13
N ARG A 152 -2.90 4.15 28.26
CA ARG A 152 -1.68 3.33 28.26
C ARG A 152 -1.96 1.84 28.09
N ARG A 153 -3.21 1.42 28.26
CA ARG A 153 -3.62 0.00 28.23
C ARG A 153 -4.73 -0.20 27.20
N LEU A 154 -4.41 -0.86 26.09
CA LEU A 154 -5.36 -1.12 25.01
C LEU A 154 -5.23 -2.56 24.48
N LEU A 155 -6.34 -3.28 24.41
CA LEU A 155 -6.43 -4.58 23.75
C LEU A 155 -7.51 -4.54 22.66
N LEU A 156 -7.12 -4.83 21.42
CA LEU A 156 -8.01 -5.03 20.31
C LEU A 156 -8.15 -6.53 20.01
N ILE A 157 -9.36 -7.06 19.97
CA ILE A 157 -9.67 -8.45 19.65
C ILE A 157 -10.50 -8.47 18.36
N SER A 158 -10.01 -9.14 17.32
CA SER A 158 -10.71 -9.31 16.05
C SER A 158 -11.06 -10.77 15.82
N ASP A 159 -12.32 -11.11 16.11
CA ASP A 159 -12.96 -12.40 15.87
C ASP A 159 -13.63 -12.43 14.49
N ALA A 160 -12.81 -12.19 13.46
CA ALA A 160 -13.24 -12.19 12.07
C ALA A 160 -12.24 -12.99 11.22
N PRO A 161 -12.69 -13.79 10.25
CA PRO A 161 -11.80 -14.60 9.43
C PRO A 161 -11.00 -13.70 8.47
N PHE A 162 -9.67 -13.72 8.57
CA PHE A 162 -8.77 -13.06 7.62
C PHE A 162 -8.02 -14.12 6.77
N PRO A 163 -8.11 -14.05 5.43
CA PRO A 163 -7.28 -14.84 4.52
C PRO A 163 -5.79 -14.47 4.61
N ASP A 164 -5.01 -15.31 5.28
CA ASP A 164 -3.54 -15.23 5.43
C ASP A 164 -2.96 -13.91 5.97
N ALA A 165 -1.64 -13.87 6.22
CA ALA A 165 -0.93 -12.84 7.00
C ALA A 165 -0.95 -11.40 6.43
N ALA A 166 -1.78 -11.12 5.43
CA ALA A 166 -2.02 -9.82 4.81
C ALA A 166 -3.21 -9.07 5.47
N SER A 167 -3.43 -9.29 6.76
CA SER A 167 -4.60 -8.82 7.53
C SER A 167 -4.64 -7.31 7.81
N GLY A 168 -3.82 -6.50 7.12
CA GLY A 168 -3.67 -5.07 7.41
C GLY A 168 -2.98 -4.75 8.74
N PHE A 169 -2.65 -5.77 9.55
CA PHE A 169 -1.81 -5.67 10.74
C PHE A 169 -0.32 -5.80 10.32
N PRO A 170 0.59 -4.89 10.75
CA PRO A 170 1.96 -4.87 10.25
C PRO A 170 2.71 -6.19 10.52
N VAL A 171 3.30 -6.78 9.47
CA VAL A 171 4.01 -8.07 9.47
C VAL A 171 5.46 -7.99 10.01
N LYS A 172 5.94 -6.79 10.40
CA LYS A 172 7.37 -6.56 10.67
C LYS A 172 7.88 -6.92 12.08
N GLU A 173 7.05 -7.41 12.98
CA GLU A 173 7.52 -7.97 14.26
C GLU A 173 7.32 -9.47 14.27
N LYS A 174 8.38 -10.21 14.66
CA LYS A 174 8.35 -11.66 14.85
C LYS A 174 7.05 -12.00 15.58
N ALA A 175 6.20 -12.82 14.97
CA ALA A 175 5.16 -13.50 15.72
C ALA A 175 5.87 -14.12 16.94
N ILE A 176 5.39 -13.86 18.15
CA ILE A 176 5.91 -14.55 19.33
C ILE A 176 5.43 -16.01 19.17
N GLN A 177 6.14 -16.78 18.35
CA GLN A 177 6.06 -18.23 18.35
C GLN A 177 6.63 -18.67 19.69
N LYS A 178 5.75 -19.00 20.63
CA LYS A 178 5.98 -19.84 21.81
C LYS A 178 7.43 -19.83 22.34
N SER A 179 8.05 -18.66 22.47
CA SER A 179 9.43 -18.55 22.94
C SER A 179 9.33 -18.31 24.43
N SER A 180 9.62 -19.36 25.17
CA SER A 180 9.70 -19.42 26.63
C SER A 180 10.73 -18.46 27.27
N GLU A 181 11.18 -17.40 26.58
CA GLU A 181 12.36 -16.64 26.97
C GLU A 181 12.23 -15.10 26.95
N ASN A 182 11.06 -14.49 26.72
CA ASN A 182 10.86 -13.07 27.11
C ASN A 182 9.38 -12.73 27.36
N GLN A 183 8.99 -12.72 28.64
CA GLN A 183 7.63 -12.40 29.13
C GLN A 183 7.36 -10.89 29.18
N GLN A 184 7.47 -10.16 28.07
CA GLN A 184 7.04 -8.75 28.03
C GLN A 184 5.67 -8.61 27.36
N GLY A 185 4.67 -8.17 28.15
CA GLY A 185 3.36 -7.79 27.62
C GLY A 185 3.40 -6.43 26.93
N PHE A 186 2.56 -6.22 25.91
CA PHE A 186 2.47 -4.93 25.21
C PHE A 186 1.38 -4.04 25.82
N SER A 187 1.70 -2.77 26.04
CA SER A 187 0.77 -1.75 26.53
C SER A 187 -0.41 -1.52 25.56
N HIS A 188 -0.18 -1.72 24.25
CA HIS A 188 -1.21 -1.73 23.22
C HIS A 188 -1.05 -2.98 22.36
N ALA A 189 -2.07 -3.83 22.28
CA ALA A 189 -1.96 -5.13 21.62
C ALA A 189 -3.18 -5.49 20.77
N VAL A 190 -2.98 -6.47 19.87
CA VAL A 190 -4.03 -7.07 19.04
C VAL A 190 -4.01 -8.58 19.18
N LEU A 191 -5.17 -9.20 19.39
CA LEU A 191 -5.46 -10.62 19.21
C LEU A 191 -6.39 -10.80 18.01
N TYR A 192 -6.06 -11.65 17.04
CA TYR A 192 -6.94 -11.89 15.89
C TYR A 192 -6.97 -13.34 15.44
N LYS A 193 -8.11 -13.76 14.87
CA LYS A 193 -8.28 -15.07 14.20
C LYS A 193 -7.59 -15.05 12.84
N LYS A 194 -6.83 -16.09 12.52
CA LYS A 194 -6.17 -16.30 11.22
C LYS A 194 -6.78 -17.50 10.53
N GLY A 195 -7.09 -17.35 9.24
CA GLY A 195 -7.65 -18.41 8.39
C GLY A 195 -8.98 -18.01 7.73
N ASN A 196 -9.37 -18.82 6.74
CA ASN A 196 -10.54 -18.63 5.89
C ASN A 196 -11.84 -19.25 6.45
N GLU A 197 -11.81 -19.82 7.65
CA GLU A 197 -12.92 -20.64 8.13
C GLU A 197 -14.01 -19.80 8.80
N THR A 198 -15.15 -19.73 8.12
CA THR A 198 -16.47 -19.55 8.74
C THR A 198 -16.88 -20.86 9.38
N ASP A 199 -16.38 -21.14 10.59
CA ASP A 199 -16.78 -22.33 11.32
C ASP A 199 -18.29 -22.25 11.63
N PRO A 200 -19.12 -23.22 11.21
CA PRO A 200 -20.43 -23.37 11.82
C PRO A 200 -20.23 -23.73 13.31
N PRO A 201 -21.09 -23.27 14.22
CA PRO A 201 -21.00 -23.67 15.62
C PRO A 201 -21.06 -25.19 15.72
N GLU A 202 -20.14 -25.80 16.47
CA GLU A 202 -20.23 -27.22 16.78
C GLU A 202 -21.61 -27.54 17.38
N PRO A 203 -22.23 -28.68 17.02
CA PRO A 203 -23.54 -29.06 17.56
C PRO A 203 -23.51 -29.14 19.10
N GLY A 204 -24.11 -28.14 19.77
CA GLY A 204 -24.21 -28.08 21.23
C GLY A 204 -23.45 -26.92 21.89
N ILE A 205 -22.59 -26.20 21.16
CA ILE A 205 -21.94 -24.98 21.68
C ILE A 205 -22.84 -23.77 21.39
N LYS A 206 -23.23 -23.03 22.44
CA LYS A 206 -24.14 -21.87 22.31
C LYS A 206 -23.48 -20.60 21.75
N ASN A 207 -22.15 -20.47 21.85
CA ASN A 207 -21.36 -19.30 21.47
C ASN A 207 -20.13 -19.72 20.65
N GLY A 208 -19.50 -18.80 19.93
CA GLY A 208 -18.24 -19.02 19.24
C GLY A 208 -17.10 -19.50 20.15
N LEU A 209 -16.15 -20.22 19.55
CA LEU A 209 -15.02 -20.83 20.23
C LEU A 209 -14.16 -19.80 20.97
N LEU A 210 -13.84 -18.67 20.33
CA LEU A 210 -13.00 -17.62 20.92
C LEU A 210 -13.66 -16.99 22.15
N VAL A 211 -14.97 -16.70 22.10
CA VAL A 211 -15.71 -16.14 23.24
C VAL A 211 -15.74 -17.12 24.41
N SER A 212 -15.97 -18.40 24.13
CA SER A 212 -15.96 -19.45 25.14
C SER A 212 -14.59 -19.57 25.82
N ALA A 213 -13.51 -19.59 25.03
CA ALA A 213 -12.14 -19.64 25.52
C ALA A 213 -11.75 -18.38 26.30
N LEU A 214 -12.16 -17.19 25.85
CA LEU A 214 -11.94 -15.93 26.54
C LEU A 214 -12.62 -15.94 27.92
N MET A 215 -13.90 -16.27 28.00
CA MET A 215 -14.62 -16.29 29.28
C MET A 215 -14.03 -17.31 30.26
N GLN A 216 -13.71 -18.52 29.78
CA GLN A 216 -13.07 -19.55 30.61
C GLN A 216 -11.70 -19.08 31.11
N SER A 217 -10.89 -18.49 30.22
CA SER A 217 -9.57 -17.94 30.58
C SER A 217 -9.71 -16.86 31.63
N LEU A 218 -10.55 -15.85 31.39
CA LEU A 218 -10.80 -14.76 32.32
C LEU A 218 -11.37 -15.22 33.68
N SER A 219 -12.12 -16.34 33.70
CA SER A 219 -12.64 -16.93 34.93
C SER A 219 -11.59 -17.73 35.71
N SER A 220 -10.64 -18.35 35.00
CA SER A 220 -9.55 -19.14 35.60
C SER A 220 -8.37 -18.29 36.06
N MET A 221 -8.19 -17.11 35.47
CA MET A 221 -7.09 -16.22 35.77
C MET A 221 -7.37 -15.36 37.01
N GLY A 222 -6.32 -15.01 37.74
CA GLY A 222 -6.42 -14.16 38.93
C GLY A 222 -6.80 -12.71 38.62
N LYS A 223 -6.77 -11.85 39.63
CA LYS A 223 -7.09 -10.42 39.50
C LYS A 223 -6.13 -9.65 38.60
N GLU A 224 -4.94 -10.20 38.37
CA GLU A 224 -3.90 -9.57 37.58
C GLU A 224 -3.40 -10.46 36.45
N TRP A 225 -3.40 -9.91 35.23
CA TRP A 225 -2.88 -10.64 34.08
C TRP A 225 -2.45 -9.73 32.93
N THR A 226 -1.49 -10.22 32.14
CA THR A 226 -1.02 -9.56 30.93
C THR A 226 -1.74 -10.06 29.68
N GLY A 227 -1.70 -9.30 28.59
CA GLY A 227 -2.30 -9.71 27.31
C GLY A 227 -1.65 -10.99 26.76
N VAL A 228 -0.36 -11.22 27.07
CA VAL A 228 0.36 -12.46 26.73
C VAL A 228 -0.15 -13.64 27.55
N GLN A 229 -0.43 -13.44 28.83
CA GLN A 229 -1.00 -14.49 29.69
C GLN A 229 -2.42 -14.84 29.25
N LEU A 230 -3.25 -13.83 28.95
CA LEU A 230 -4.60 -14.06 28.40
C LEU A 230 -4.51 -14.81 27.07
N PHE A 231 -3.61 -14.38 26.17
CA PHE A 231 -3.41 -15.07 24.90
C PHE A 231 -2.98 -16.52 25.09
N SER A 232 -2.04 -16.78 26.01
CA SER A 232 -1.56 -18.14 26.29
C SER A 232 -2.68 -19.04 26.83
N GLU A 233 -3.54 -18.49 27.69
CA GLU A 233 -4.70 -19.20 28.25
C GLU A 233 -5.83 -19.41 27.23
N VAL A 234 -6.04 -18.45 26.34
CA VAL A 234 -6.98 -18.62 25.22
C VAL A 234 -6.46 -19.68 24.25
N LEU A 235 -5.17 -19.65 23.94
CA LEU A 235 -4.52 -20.63 23.07
C LEU A 235 -4.53 -22.04 23.67
N SER A 236 -4.36 -22.19 24.99
CA SER A 236 -4.46 -23.50 25.66
C SER A 236 -5.87 -24.08 25.56
N LYS A 237 -6.91 -23.24 25.64
CA LYS A 237 -8.32 -23.66 25.55
C LYS A 237 -8.86 -23.81 24.13
N THR A 238 -8.06 -23.44 23.12
CA THR A 238 -8.41 -23.54 21.69
C THR A 238 -7.45 -24.46 20.92
N GLN A 239 -6.49 -25.09 21.61
CA GLN A 239 -5.42 -25.89 21.01
C GLN A 239 -5.92 -27.14 20.24
N GLU A 240 -7.10 -27.64 20.58
CA GLU A 240 -7.75 -28.77 19.91
C GLU A 240 -8.63 -28.35 18.72
N SER A 241 -8.69 -27.04 18.39
CA SER A 241 -9.51 -26.51 17.29
C SER A 241 -8.71 -26.22 16.02
N SER A 242 -9.39 -26.15 14.86
CA SER A 242 -8.81 -25.70 13.58
C SER A 242 -8.51 -24.20 13.56
N ALA A 243 -9.05 -23.41 14.51
CA ALA A 243 -8.90 -21.97 14.56
C ALA A 243 -7.51 -21.56 15.06
N THR A 244 -6.75 -20.84 14.23
CA THR A 244 -5.45 -20.26 14.64
C THR A 244 -5.60 -18.82 15.10
N PHE A 245 -4.96 -18.45 16.21
CA PHE A 245 -4.98 -17.09 16.75
C PHE A 245 -3.57 -16.51 16.85
N GLU A 246 -3.41 -15.21 16.57
CA GLU A 246 -2.14 -14.49 16.69
C GLU A 246 -2.25 -13.28 17.62
N TYR A 247 -1.20 -13.01 18.42
CA TYR A 247 -1.10 -11.87 19.35
C TYR A 247 0.12 -10.99 19.03
N ARG A 248 -0.07 -9.67 18.96
CA ARG A 248 0.95 -8.68 18.50
C ARG A 248 0.84 -7.31 19.17
N SER A 249 1.88 -6.47 19.05
CA SER A 249 1.86 -5.05 19.45
C SER A 249 1.09 -4.17 18.43
N LEU A 250 0.40 -3.13 18.92
CA LEU A 250 -0.25 -2.12 18.09
C LEU A 250 0.68 -0.93 17.75
N LYS A 251 1.69 -0.62 18.58
CA LYS A 251 2.65 0.50 18.41
C LYS A 251 4.07 -0.03 18.15
N THR A 252 4.80 0.59 17.21
CA THR A 252 6.22 0.27 16.93
C THR A 252 7.08 1.49 17.27
N GLY A 253 8.00 1.37 18.24
CA GLY A 253 8.85 2.49 18.70
C GLY A 253 9.60 2.22 20.00
N LYS A 254 10.68 2.96 20.25
CA LYS A 254 11.63 2.78 21.39
C LYS A 254 11.10 3.20 22.76
N ASP A 255 9.83 3.52 22.90
CA ASP A 255 9.31 4.22 24.09
C ASP A 255 8.13 3.48 24.75
N PHE A 256 8.31 2.19 25.08
CA PHE A 256 7.32 1.42 25.85
C PHE A 256 7.97 0.33 26.72
N SER A 257 8.71 0.71 27.77
CA SER A 257 8.91 -0.17 28.92
C SER A 257 7.71 0.00 29.87
N GLY A 258 6.71 -0.86 29.76
CA GLY A 258 5.56 -0.85 30.67
C GLY A 258 4.75 -2.12 30.57
N ASP A 259 4.58 -2.82 31.69
CA ASP A 259 3.79 -4.03 31.77
C ASP A 259 2.31 -3.71 31.56
N PHE A 260 1.70 -4.38 30.58
CA PHE A 260 0.25 -4.49 30.52
C PHE A 260 -0.19 -5.44 31.63
N VAL A 261 -0.70 -4.91 32.73
CA VAL A 261 -1.34 -5.68 33.80
C VAL A 261 -2.77 -5.18 33.92
N PHE A 262 -3.73 -6.04 33.59
CA PHE A 262 -5.11 -5.84 34.04
C PHE A 262 -5.11 -5.94 35.55
N THR A 263 -5.77 -5.03 36.25
CA THR A 263 -6.07 -5.13 37.69
C THR A 263 -7.57 -5.15 37.81
N LEU A 264 -8.14 -6.30 38.13
CA LEU A 264 -9.58 -6.53 38.07
C LEU A 264 -10.12 -6.81 39.47
N PRO A 265 -11.10 -6.02 39.95
CA PRO A 265 -11.84 -6.38 41.14
C PRO A 265 -12.83 -7.51 40.81
N VAL A 266 -12.36 -8.76 40.87
CA VAL A 266 -13.20 -9.95 40.68
C VAL A 266 -14.23 -10.05 41.83
N LYS A 267 -15.52 -10.21 41.49
CA LYS A 267 -16.57 -10.62 42.44
C LYS A 267 -16.68 -12.15 42.39
N GLU A 268 -16.37 -12.83 43.50
CA GLU A 268 -16.41 -14.30 43.59
C GLU A 268 -17.83 -14.88 43.39
N LYS A 269 -17.94 -15.94 42.57
CA LYS A 269 -18.99 -16.98 42.66
C LYS A 269 -18.53 -18.30 42.01
N SER A 270 -18.83 -19.42 42.67
CA SER A 270 -18.37 -20.80 42.42
C SER A 270 -19.29 -21.64 41.51
N ILE A 271 -18.71 -22.66 40.83
CA ILE A 271 -19.40 -23.85 40.25
C ILE A 271 -18.42 -25.08 40.29
N PRO A 272 -18.84 -26.37 40.16
CA PRO A 272 -18.58 -27.43 41.16
C PRO A 272 -17.69 -28.61 40.68
N GLU A 273 -17.19 -29.41 41.64
CA GLU A 273 -16.30 -30.59 41.47
C GLU A 273 -16.97 -31.86 40.92
N PRO A 274 -16.19 -32.77 40.31
CA PRO A 274 -16.50 -34.20 40.26
C PRO A 274 -15.52 -35.08 41.08
N VAL A 275 -16.11 -36.11 41.68
CA VAL A 275 -15.53 -37.14 42.56
C VAL A 275 -14.90 -38.30 41.76
N LEU A 276 -13.86 -38.96 42.29
CA LEU A 276 -13.44 -40.30 41.84
C LEU A 276 -13.03 -41.24 42.99
N VAL A 277 -13.42 -42.51 42.84
CA VAL A 277 -13.36 -43.63 43.78
C VAL A 277 -12.18 -44.57 43.44
N LYS A 278 -11.73 -45.32 44.45
CA LYS A 278 -10.55 -46.19 44.59
C LYS A 278 -10.19 -47.19 43.46
N ALA A 279 -8.89 -47.53 43.53
CA ALA A 279 -8.02 -48.31 42.65
C ALA A 279 -8.30 -49.81 42.42
N GLU A 280 -7.91 -50.29 41.24
CA GLU A 280 -7.70 -51.70 40.88
C GLU A 280 -6.27 -51.95 40.34
N SER A 281 -5.85 -53.22 40.35
CA SER A 281 -4.46 -53.68 40.27
C SER A 281 -3.86 -53.86 38.86
N LYS A 282 -4.43 -53.24 37.81
CA LYS A 282 -3.86 -53.21 36.44
C LYS A 282 -3.41 -51.80 36.10
N ALA A 283 -2.31 -51.65 35.36
CA ALA A 283 -1.89 -50.35 34.87
C ALA A 283 -2.80 -49.94 33.70
N GLN A 284 -3.15 -48.66 33.60
CA GLN A 284 -3.88 -48.12 32.47
C GLN A 284 -2.94 -47.24 31.64
N LEU A 285 -2.88 -47.50 30.34
CA LEU A 285 -2.12 -46.69 29.40
C LEU A 285 -3.09 -45.95 28.46
N SER A 286 -2.99 -44.62 28.44
CA SER A 286 -3.67 -43.79 27.46
C SER A 286 -2.63 -43.17 26.54
N ILE A 287 -2.85 -43.23 25.22
CA ILE A 287 -1.92 -42.71 24.21
C ILE A 287 -2.68 -41.74 23.32
N ALA A 288 -2.25 -40.48 23.30
CA ALA A 288 -2.70 -39.48 22.33
C ALA A 288 -1.55 -39.16 21.36
N SER A 289 -1.89 -38.57 20.22
CA SER A 289 -0.90 -38.15 19.23
C SER A 289 -1.32 -36.81 18.63
N ASN A 290 -0.35 -35.96 18.32
CA ASN A 290 -0.56 -34.68 17.62
C ASN A 290 -0.90 -34.83 16.12
N ALA A 291 -0.96 -36.06 15.61
CA ALA A 291 -1.15 -36.36 14.20
C ALA A 291 -2.37 -37.27 14.03
N ASP A 292 -3.38 -36.82 13.30
CA ASP A 292 -4.60 -37.58 13.07
C ASP A 292 -4.32 -38.88 12.29
N GLY A 293 -5.05 -39.95 12.63
CA GLY A 293 -4.86 -41.24 11.99
C GLY A 293 -3.56 -41.96 12.39
N THR A 294 -2.89 -41.52 13.47
CA THR A 294 -1.65 -42.17 13.94
C THR A 294 -1.92 -43.61 14.35
N ILE A 295 -1.27 -44.55 13.67
CA ILE A 295 -1.32 -45.99 13.98
C ILE A 295 -0.34 -46.27 15.13
N ILE A 296 -0.85 -46.88 16.21
CA ILE A 296 -0.08 -47.24 17.41
C ILE A 296 0.22 -48.73 17.44
N ARG A 297 1.48 -49.08 17.67
CA ARG A 297 1.95 -50.45 17.93
C ARG A 297 2.61 -50.53 19.28
N ILE A 298 2.25 -51.56 20.07
CA ILE A 298 2.89 -51.88 21.34
C ILE A 298 3.59 -53.23 21.20
N ASN A 299 4.90 -53.28 21.46
CA ASN A 299 5.74 -54.48 21.31
C ASN A 299 5.60 -55.14 19.94
N GLY A 300 5.42 -54.34 18.88
CA GLY A 300 5.25 -54.80 17.50
C GLY A 300 3.83 -55.23 17.12
N GLN A 301 2.87 -55.24 18.05
CA GLN A 301 1.46 -55.52 17.77
C GLN A 301 0.64 -54.24 17.68
N GLU A 302 -0.14 -54.11 16.60
CA GLU A 302 -1.02 -52.98 16.36
C GLU A 302 -2.18 -52.96 17.35
N GLN A 303 -2.34 -51.82 18.04
CA GLN A 303 -3.36 -51.61 19.05
C GLN A 303 -4.53 -50.77 18.53
N GLY A 304 -4.31 -50.02 17.43
CA GLY A 304 -5.33 -49.20 16.79
C GLY A 304 -4.81 -47.81 16.40
N ILE A 305 -5.74 -46.89 16.19
CA ILE A 305 -5.48 -45.49 15.83
C ILE A 305 -5.65 -44.62 17.09
N ALA A 306 -4.71 -43.71 17.35
CA ALA A 306 -4.79 -42.77 18.48
C ALA A 306 -5.98 -41.80 18.34
N PRO A 307 -6.62 -41.35 19.44
CA PRO A 307 -6.26 -41.65 20.83
C PRO A 307 -6.75 -43.03 21.30
N LEU A 308 -5.89 -43.73 22.04
CA LEU A 308 -6.24 -44.94 22.77
C LEU A 308 -6.41 -44.58 24.25
N GLN A 309 -7.55 -44.92 24.86
CA GLN A 309 -7.82 -44.59 26.26
C GLN A 309 -7.94 -45.83 27.14
N GLY A 310 -7.33 -45.79 28.33
CA GLY A 310 -7.55 -46.78 29.37
C GLY A 310 -7.13 -48.20 29.01
N LEU A 311 -6.09 -48.37 28.18
CA LEU A 311 -5.61 -49.68 27.77
C LEU A 311 -5.06 -50.43 28.99
N ALA A 312 -5.77 -51.46 29.44
CA ALA A 312 -5.38 -52.24 30.61
C ALA A 312 -4.19 -53.15 30.28
N LEU A 313 -3.02 -52.84 30.84
CA LEU A 313 -1.78 -53.57 30.64
C LEU A 313 -1.25 -54.12 31.97
N GLU A 314 -0.55 -55.25 31.90
CA GLU A 314 0.18 -55.80 33.05
C GLU A 314 1.41 -54.94 33.37
N ALA A 315 1.87 -54.97 34.62
CA ALA A 315 3.10 -54.26 34.99
C ALA A 315 4.31 -54.87 34.25
N GLY A 316 5.06 -54.07 33.50
CA GLY A 316 6.08 -54.58 32.58
C GLY A 316 6.78 -53.50 31.75
N ARG A 317 7.69 -53.90 30.86
CA ARG A 317 8.33 -52.99 29.88
C ARG A 317 7.61 -53.08 28.54
N TYR A 318 7.43 -51.93 27.89
CA TYR A 318 6.70 -51.78 26.65
C TYR A 318 7.47 -50.86 25.70
N ARG A 319 7.46 -51.20 24.41
CA ARG A 319 7.90 -50.34 23.31
C ARG A 319 6.67 -49.86 22.54
N VAL A 320 6.46 -48.55 22.50
CA VAL A 320 5.42 -47.91 21.69
C VAL A 320 6.05 -47.39 20.40
N GLU A 321 5.46 -47.73 19.27
CA GLU A 321 5.78 -47.18 17.96
C GLU A 321 4.56 -46.49 17.38
N ALA A 322 4.76 -45.34 16.74
CA ALA A 322 3.69 -44.56 16.15
C ALA A 322 4.04 -44.12 14.73
N ARG A 323 3.07 -44.18 13.82
CA ARG A 323 3.22 -43.80 12.41
C ARG A 323 2.01 -43.03 11.92
N ALA A 324 2.25 -41.89 11.26
CA ALA A 324 1.24 -41.07 10.62
C ALA A 324 1.72 -40.55 9.24
N ALA A 325 0.80 -40.39 8.29
CA ALA A 325 1.13 -39.89 6.96
C ALA A 325 1.59 -38.42 7.02
N GLY A 326 2.73 -38.11 6.40
CA GLY A 326 3.31 -36.76 6.43
C GLY A 326 4.20 -36.47 7.64
N TYR A 327 4.41 -37.45 8.52
CA TYR A 327 5.23 -37.33 9.73
C TYR A 327 6.39 -38.33 9.74
N GLU A 328 7.41 -38.06 10.57
CA GLU A 328 8.49 -38.99 10.85
C GLU A 328 8.02 -40.15 11.75
N ASN A 329 8.65 -41.32 11.65
CA ASN A 329 8.32 -42.48 12.47
C ASN A 329 8.79 -42.25 13.92
N PHE A 330 7.94 -42.58 14.90
CA PHE A 330 8.22 -42.44 16.32
C PHE A 330 8.37 -43.82 17.01
N SER A 331 9.29 -43.93 17.98
CA SER A 331 9.49 -45.14 18.79
C SER A 331 10.06 -44.79 20.17
N GLU A 332 9.45 -45.28 21.24
CA GLU A 332 9.89 -45.07 22.63
C GLU A 332 9.69 -46.34 23.49
N GLU A 333 10.57 -46.56 24.47
CA GLU A 333 10.45 -47.65 25.44
C GLU A 333 10.24 -47.12 26.86
N PHE A 334 9.31 -47.73 27.61
CA PHE A 334 9.05 -47.36 28.99
C PHE A 334 8.60 -48.57 29.83
N ARG A 335 8.51 -48.37 31.15
CA ARG A 335 8.01 -49.36 32.11
C ARG A 335 6.72 -48.87 32.76
N LEU A 336 5.74 -49.76 32.92
CA LEU A 336 4.50 -49.57 33.69
C LEU A 336 4.58 -50.31 35.04
N LEU A 337 4.16 -49.63 36.10
CA LEU A 337 4.07 -50.15 37.47
C LEU A 337 2.63 -50.63 37.81
N PRO A 338 2.45 -51.53 38.80
CA PRO A 338 1.12 -52.00 39.18
C PRO A 338 0.19 -50.86 39.62
N GLY A 339 -0.99 -50.77 39.01
CA GLY A 339 -1.99 -49.73 39.29
C GLY A 339 -1.61 -48.33 38.79
N GLU A 340 -0.55 -48.19 37.98
CA GLU A 340 -0.16 -46.91 37.37
C GLU A 340 -1.12 -46.55 36.24
N GLU A 341 -1.70 -45.36 36.29
CA GLU A 341 -2.31 -44.73 35.12
C GLU A 341 -1.26 -43.84 34.46
N ARG A 342 -0.86 -44.17 33.23
CA ARG A 342 0.12 -43.42 32.46
C ARG A 342 -0.51 -42.88 31.18
N GLY A 343 -0.38 -41.58 30.96
CA GLY A 343 -0.61 -40.94 29.67
C GLY A 343 0.68 -40.83 28.87
N LEU A 344 0.62 -41.05 27.56
CA LEU A 344 1.68 -40.73 26.60
C LEU A 344 1.11 -39.84 25.51
N ASP A 345 1.58 -38.59 25.48
CA ASP A 345 1.27 -37.66 24.41
C ASP A 345 2.40 -37.69 23.39
N LEU A 346 2.16 -38.36 22.26
CA LEU A 346 3.15 -38.51 21.21
C LEU A 346 3.16 -37.27 20.33
N ILE A 347 4.32 -36.62 20.24
CA ILE A 347 4.55 -35.49 19.33
C ILE A 347 5.41 -35.98 18.16
N LEU A 348 4.75 -36.37 17.06
CA LEU A 348 5.39 -36.72 15.81
C LEU A 348 5.84 -35.45 15.07
N ALA A 349 7.07 -35.47 14.55
CA ALA A 349 7.62 -34.38 13.74
C ALA A 349 7.09 -34.45 12.30
N ILE A 350 6.66 -33.32 11.73
CA ILE A 350 6.25 -33.23 10.32
C ILE A 350 7.47 -33.46 9.43
N ARG A 351 7.31 -34.26 8.38
CA ARG A 351 8.35 -34.47 7.36
C ARG A 351 8.64 -33.16 6.63
N ARG A 352 9.88 -32.68 6.64
CA ARG A 352 10.24 -31.38 6.03
C ARG A 352 9.92 -31.35 4.52
N PRO A 353 9.38 -30.24 3.99
CA PRO A 353 9.18 -30.08 2.55
C PRO A 353 10.51 -30.11 1.80
N GLU A 354 10.58 -30.87 0.71
CA GLU A 354 11.81 -31.06 -0.07
C GLU A 354 12.20 -29.82 -0.90
N ASN A 355 11.24 -28.94 -1.20
CA ASN A 355 11.40 -27.78 -2.08
C ASN A 355 11.26 -26.45 -1.31
N GLY A 356 11.95 -25.41 -1.79
CA GLY A 356 11.71 -24.02 -1.38
C GLY A 356 10.63 -23.35 -2.25
N ARG A 357 10.21 -22.14 -1.90
CA ARG A 357 9.25 -21.33 -2.68
C ARG A 357 9.83 -19.98 -3.05
N LEU A 358 9.47 -19.46 -4.23
CA LEU A 358 9.94 -18.16 -4.72
C LEU A 358 8.80 -17.14 -4.83
N MET A 359 9.00 -15.94 -4.28
CA MET A 359 8.13 -14.78 -4.40
C MET A 359 8.93 -13.58 -4.90
N LEU A 360 8.56 -13.01 -6.04
CA LEU A 360 9.21 -11.84 -6.63
C LEU A 360 8.25 -10.64 -6.67
N GLN A 361 8.74 -9.48 -6.24
CA GLN A 361 8.12 -8.19 -6.51
C GLN A 361 8.99 -7.43 -7.51
N VAL A 362 8.56 -7.39 -8.78
CA VAL A 362 9.33 -6.76 -9.86
C VAL A 362 8.68 -5.45 -10.29
N PHE A 363 9.48 -4.39 -10.45
CA PHE A 363 9.08 -3.13 -11.05
C PHE A 363 9.85 -2.90 -12.37
N PRO A 364 9.17 -2.54 -13.48
CA PRO A 364 7.72 -2.38 -13.59
C PRO A 364 6.97 -3.73 -13.50
N GLU A 365 5.70 -3.70 -13.13
CA GLU A 365 4.90 -4.91 -12.85
C GLU A 365 4.66 -5.78 -14.09
N ASN A 366 4.75 -5.19 -15.29
CA ASN A 366 4.62 -5.87 -16.57
C ASN A 366 5.96 -6.48 -17.07
N ALA A 367 7.01 -6.47 -16.25
CA ALA A 367 8.28 -7.10 -16.61
C ALA A 367 8.11 -8.60 -16.84
N SER A 368 8.67 -9.08 -17.94
CA SER A 368 8.82 -10.50 -18.21
C SER A 368 9.93 -11.08 -17.35
N ILE A 369 9.68 -12.26 -16.77
CA ILE A 369 10.62 -12.97 -15.89
C ILE A 369 10.85 -14.35 -16.49
N GLN A 370 12.10 -14.65 -16.84
CA GLN A 370 12.51 -15.91 -17.44
C GLN A 370 13.67 -16.51 -16.66
N PHE A 371 13.62 -17.81 -16.38
CA PHE A 371 14.77 -18.53 -15.85
C PHE A 371 15.76 -18.79 -16.99
N GLU A 372 17.04 -18.49 -16.79
CA GLU A 372 18.07 -18.68 -17.83
C GLU A 372 18.26 -20.17 -18.18
N ASP A 373 18.13 -21.07 -17.21
CA ASP A 373 18.58 -22.46 -17.38
C ASP A 373 17.51 -23.47 -17.85
N GLN A 374 16.20 -23.19 -17.82
CA GLN A 374 15.15 -24.12 -18.31
C GLN A 374 13.83 -23.41 -18.66
N LYS A 375 12.95 -24.12 -19.41
CA LYS A 375 11.54 -23.76 -19.72
C LYS A 375 10.64 -23.65 -18.47
N LEU A 376 11.04 -22.87 -17.48
CA LEU A 376 10.27 -22.58 -16.29
C LEU A 376 9.66 -21.19 -16.45
N SER A 377 8.34 -21.12 -16.39
CA SER A 377 7.63 -19.85 -16.28
C SER A 377 7.47 -19.51 -14.81
N TYR A 378 7.87 -18.31 -14.42
CA TYR A 378 7.64 -17.83 -13.07
C TYR A 378 6.13 -17.77 -12.77
N SER A 379 5.76 -18.25 -11.59
CA SER A 379 4.46 -17.99 -10.97
C SER A 379 4.67 -17.64 -9.50
N PRO A 380 3.92 -16.66 -8.94
CA PRO A 380 4.06 -16.28 -7.54
C PRO A 380 3.91 -17.49 -6.60
N GLY A 381 4.92 -17.74 -5.77
CA GLY A 381 4.93 -18.81 -4.79
C GLY A 381 5.31 -20.18 -5.35
N MET A 382 5.81 -20.26 -6.58
CA MET A 382 6.22 -21.52 -7.22
C MET A 382 7.22 -22.30 -6.35
N ALA A 383 7.06 -23.62 -6.31
CA ALA A 383 7.99 -24.51 -5.62
C ALA A 383 9.19 -24.81 -6.52
N LEU A 384 10.40 -24.70 -5.97
CA LEU A 384 11.66 -24.96 -6.65
C LEU A 384 12.53 -25.87 -5.80
N ALA A 385 13.31 -26.73 -6.47
CA ALA A 385 14.33 -27.51 -5.78
C ALA A 385 15.35 -26.56 -5.13
N PRO A 386 15.96 -26.94 -4.00
CA PRO A 386 17.04 -26.14 -3.42
C PRO A 386 18.21 -26.01 -4.39
N GLY A 387 18.73 -24.81 -4.58
CA GLY A 387 19.77 -24.55 -5.58
C GLY A 387 19.92 -23.07 -5.94
N ASN A 388 20.84 -22.80 -6.87
CA ASN A 388 21.03 -21.47 -7.44
C ASN A 388 20.25 -21.36 -8.75
N TYR A 389 19.64 -20.20 -8.97
CA TYR A 389 18.88 -19.89 -10.17
C TYR A 389 19.29 -18.50 -10.65
N SER A 390 19.21 -18.26 -11.95
CA SER A 390 19.40 -16.93 -12.53
C SER A 390 18.14 -16.55 -13.31
N LEU A 391 17.64 -15.36 -13.05
CA LEU A 391 16.47 -14.79 -13.71
C LEU A 391 16.89 -13.68 -14.64
N ARG A 392 16.47 -13.78 -15.91
CA ARG A 392 16.45 -12.65 -16.83
C ARG A 392 15.13 -11.92 -16.69
N ILE A 393 15.22 -10.63 -16.44
CA ILE A 393 14.07 -9.76 -16.22
C ILE A 393 14.12 -8.62 -17.22
N GLU A 394 13.06 -8.48 -18.00
CA GLU A 394 13.00 -7.53 -19.11
C GLU A 394 11.65 -6.82 -19.16
N ALA A 395 11.67 -5.50 -19.35
CA ALA A 395 10.48 -4.71 -19.58
C ALA A 395 10.75 -3.66 -20.69
N PRO A 396 9.74 -3.30 -21.50
CA PRO A 396 9.85 -2.20 -22.45
C PRO A 396 10.31 -0.91 -21.76
N LEU A 397 11.21 -0.13 -22.38
CA LEU A 397 11.85 1.09 -21.83
C LEU A 397 12.89 0.87 -20.71
N TYR A 398 12.97 -0.31 -20.10
CA TYR A 398 13.92 -0.58 -19.01
C TYR A 398 15.14 -1.40 -19.48
N GLN A 399 16.24 -1.26 -18.75
CA GLN A 399 17.45 -2.07 -18.93
C GLN A 399 17.16 -3.49 -18.43
N SER A 400 17.54 -4.50 -19.21
CA SER A 400 17.41 -5.89 -18.77
C SER A 400 18.34 -6.15 -17.60
N ALA A 401 17.88 -7.01 -16.67
CA ALA A 401 18.66 -7.41 -15.51
C ALA A 401 18.79 -8.93 -15.45
N ILE A 402 19.94 -9.40 -15.01
CA ILE A 402 20.14 -10.78 -14.54
C ILE A 402 20.17 -10.72 -13.02
N HIS A 403 19.34 -11.53 -12.38
CA HIS A 403 19.22 -11.60 -10.93
C HIS A 403 19.43 -13.03 -10.45
N ASP A 404 20.47 -13.24 -9.65
CA ASP A 404 20.82 -14.55 -9.11
C ASP A 404 20.12 -14.79 -7.76
N LEU A 405 19.49 -15.94 -7.61
CA LEU A 405 18.74 -16.37 -6.44
C LEU A 405 19.33 -17.66 -5.86
N HIS A 406 19.22 -17.81 -4.55
CA HIS A 406 19.45 -19.07 -3.88
C HIS A 406 18.16 -19.55 -3.19
N ILE A 407 17.69 -20.72 -3.59
CA ILE A 407 16.51 -21.39 -3.02
C ILE A 407 16.96 -22.43 -1.99
N LYS A 408 16.34 -22.40 -0.81
CA LYS A 408 16.58 -23.36 0.27
C LYS A 408 15.34 -24.22 0.52
N ALA A 409 15.56 -25.48 0.92
CA ALA A 409 14.48 -26.42 1.20
C ALA A 409 13.56 -25.91 2.31
N GLY A 410 12.25 -25.90 2.05
CA GLY A 410 11.22 -25.50 3.01
C GLY A 410 11.18 -24.00 3.35
N GLU A 411 12.00 -23.15 2.71
CA GLU A 411 12.00 -21.70 2.92
C GLU A 411 11.28 -20.95 1.79
N ILE A 412 10.83 -19.73 2.07
CA ILE A 412 10.31 -18.79 1.07
C ILE A 412 11.41 -17.76 0.78
N THR A 413 11.94 -17.77 -0.45
CA THR A 413 12.82 -16.72 -0.97
C THR A 413 11.96 -15.58 -1.51
N GLN A 414 12.07 -14.40 -0.92
CA GLN A 414 11.34 -13.20 -1.34
C GLN A 414 12.31 -12.10 -1.76
N GLU A 415 12.22 -11.64 -3.01
CA GLU A 415 13.10 -10.61 -3.57
C GLU A 415 12.31 -9.44 -4.18
N LYS A 416 12.86 -8.23 -4.07
CA LYS A 416 12.35 -7.02 -4.74
C LYS A 416 13.34 -6.57 -5.80
N ILE A 417 12.88 -6.42 -7.02
CA ILE A 417 13.73 -6.12 -8.18
C ILE A 417 13.16 -4.91 -8.92
N ASP A 418 13.86 -3.79 -8.87
CA ASP A 418 13.49 -2.58 -9.58
C ASP A 418 14.40 -2.41 -10.81
N LEU A 419 13.84 -2.53 -12.01
CA LEU A 419 14.59 -2.28 -13.24
C LEU A 419 14.90 -0.79 -13.40
N LYS A 420 16.04 -0.47 -14.02
CA LYS A 420 16.43 0.90 -14.32
C LYS A 420 15.88 1.33 -15.67
N LEU A 421 15.28 2.51 -15.74
CA LEU A 421 14.85 3.11 -16.99
C LEU A 421 16.07 3.29 -17.92
N LYS A 422 15.88 3.08 -19.22
CA LYS A 422 16.91 3.41 -20.23
C LYS A 422 17.04 4.92 -20.32
N SER A 423 18.24 5.43 -20.58
CA SER A 423 18.46 6.87 -20.80
C SER A 423 17.79 7.38 -22.08
N SER A 424 17.54 6.49 -23.03
CA SER A 424 16.86 6.80 -24.29
C SER A 424 16.08 5.61 -24.83
N TYR A 425 15.14 5.90 -25.72
CA TYR A 425 14.34 4.92 -26.43
C TYR A 425 14.05 5.41 -27.84
N GLU A 426 14.04 4.49 -28.81
CA GLU A 426 13.63 4.76 -30.19
C GLU A 426 12.52 3.78 -30.57
N ASN A 427 11.41 4.31 -31.12
CA ASN A 427 10.25 3.50 -31.50
C ASN A 427 10.29 3.08 -32.98
N SER A 428 9.26 2.37 -33.46
CA SER A 428 9.24 1.87 -34.85
C SER A 428 9.18 2.96 -35.92
N LEU A 429 8.87 4.21 -35.55
CA LEU A 429 8.82 5.39 -36.41
C LEU A 429 10.07 6.28 -36.30
N ALA A 430 11.17 5.73 -35.75
CA ALA A 430 12.42 6.43 -35.48
C ALA A 430 12.25 7.69 -34.61
N MET A 431 11.20 7.75 -33.78
CA MET A 431 11.08 8.80 -32.77
C MET A 431 12.03 8.49 -31.63
N ARG A 432 12.95 9.42 -31.36
CA ARG A 432 13.86 9.32 -30.22
C ARG A 432 13.25 10.00 -29.00
N PHE A 433 13.35 9.33 -27.85
CA PHE A 433 12.93 9.81 -26.55
C PHE A 433 14.09 9.77 -25.57
N LEU A 434 14.14 10.73 -24.65
CA LEU A 434 15.10 10.79 -23.55
C LEU A 434 14.38 10.68 -22.21
N ALA A 435 14.99 9.96 -21.27
CA ALA A 435 14.51 9.91 -19.90
C ALA A 435 14.71 11.27 -19.22
N ILE A 436 13.62 11.81 -18.69
CA ILE A 436 13.58 13.00 -17.84
C ILE A 436 13.36 12.51 -16.42
N GLU A 437 14.34 12.77 -15.56
CA GLU A 437 14.33 12.33 -14.17
C GLU A 437 13.25 13.05 -13.35
N ALA A 438 12.80 12.43 -12.27
CA ALA A 438 11.94 13.09 -11.29
C ALA A 438 12.68 14.26 -10.60
N GLY A 439 11.96 15.29 -10.21
CA GLY A 439 12.57 16.43 -9.53
C GLY A 439 11.62 17.57 -9.22
N VAL A 440 12.14 18.56 -8.50
CA VAL A 440 11.42 19.77 -8.09
C VAL A 440 11.97 20.97 -8.85
N PHE A 441 11.10 21.85 -9.34
CA PHE A 441 11.50 23.08 -10.02
C PHE A 441 10.52 24.23 -9.81
N GLU A 442 10.99 25.45 -10.07
CA GLU A 442 10.15 26.64 -10.12
C GLU A 442 9.55 26.79 -11.53
N MET A 443 8.23 26.59 -11.64
CA MET A 443 7.46 26.82 -12.86
C MET A 443 6.97 28.26 -12.91
N GLY A 444 6.89 28.87 -14.09
CA GLY A 444 6.53 30.27 -14.30
C GLY A 444 7.72 31.24 -14.23
N SER A 445 7.45 32.55 -14.23
CA SER A 445 8.49 33.59 -14.29
C SER A 445 8.46 34.50 -13.05
N PRO A 446 9.62 35.02 -12.62
CA PRO A 446 9.69 35.99 -11.53
C PRO A 446 9.03 37.32 -11.94
N GLU A 447 8.55 38.09 -10.96
CA GLU A 447 7.79 39.33 -11.20
C GLU A 447 8.56 40.39 -12.01
N ASN A 448 9.89 40.37 -11.92
CA ASN A 448 10.78 41.30 -12.60
C ASN A 448 11.27 40.80 -13.96
N GLU A 449 10.82 39.63 -14.44
CA GLU A 449 11.19 39.16 -15.77
C GLU A 449 10.58 40.08 -16.85
N VAL A 450 11.45 40.64 -17.69
CA VAL A 450 11.05 41.57 -18.75
C VAL A 450 10.05 40.90 -19.68
N ARG A 451 8.87 41.53 -19.85
CA ARG A 451 7.76 41.09 -20.72
C ARG A 451 7.12 39.76 -20.33
N ARG A 452 7.21 39.41 -19.05
CA ARG A 452 6.35 38.41 -18.41
C ARG A 452 4.87 38.76 -18.57
N ASN A 453 4.03 37.76 -18.84
CA ASN A 453 2.57 37.87 -18.74
C ASN A 453 2.07 37.65 -17.32
N THR A 454 0.88 38.16 -17.00
CA THR A 454 0.33 38.14 -15.63
C THR A 454 -0.01 36.73 -15.15
N ASP A 455 -0.28 35.80 -16.06
CA ASP A 455 -0.64 34.40 -15.85
C ASP A 455 0.57 33.46 -15.69
N GLU A 456 1.80 33.97 -15.80
CA GLU A 456 3.06 33.22 -15.66
C GLU A 456 3.58 33.25 -14.22
N LYS A 457 2.70 33.12 -13.22
CA LYS A 457 3.13 33.26 -11.81
C LYS A 457 4.11 32.16 -11.44
N LYS A 458 5.10 32.49 -10.63
CA LYS A 458 6.06 31.49 -10.16
C LYS A 458 5.40 30.59 -9.11
N ILE A 459 5.46 29.28 -9.32
CA ILE A 459 4.99 28.24 -8.39
C ILE A 459 6.04 27.12 -8.25
N LEU A 460 6.00 26.38 -7.15
CA LEU A 460 6.88 25.23 -6.92
C LEU A 460 6.17 23.94 -7.36
N VAL A 461 6.82 23.16 -8.23
CA VAL A 461 6.26 21.94 -8.81
C VAL A 461 7.21 20.76 -8.55
N GLU A 462 6.64 19.61 -8.22
CA GLU A 462 7.35 18.33 -8.08
C GLU A 462 6.86 17.36 -9.16
N ILE A 463 7.76 16.95 -10.05
CA ILE A 463 7.58 15.81 -10.94
C ILE A 463 8.01 14.56 -10.17
N THR A 464 7.07 13.71 -9.77
CA THR A 464 7.35 12.64 -8.78
C THR A 464 7.87 11.34 -9.39
N LYS A 465 7.74 11.18 -10.71
CA LYS A 465 8.18 9.99 -11.44
C LYS A 465 8.92 10.40 -12.71
N PRO A 466 9.97 9.65 -13.11
CA PRO A 466 10.60 9.88 -14.39
C PRO A 466 9.63 9.58 -15.53
N PHE A 467 9.85 10.22 -16.66
CA PHE A 467 9.10 9.99 -17.89
C PHE A 467 10.03 10.13 -19.09
N MET A 468 9.64 9.62 -20.24
CA MET A 468 10.40 9.79 -21.48
C MET A 468 9.81 10.96 -22.27
N MET A 469 10.61 11.90 -22.77
CA MET A 469 10.14 12.98 -23.66
C MET A 469 10.78 12.86 -25.04
N GLN A 470 9.98 13.06 -26.08
CA GLN A 470 10.44 13.07 -27.46
C GLN A 470 11.46 14.21 -27.66
N VAL A 471 12.56 13.88 -28.34
CA VAL A 471 13.72 14.76 -28.49
C VAL A 471 13.39 16.03 -29.27
N HIS A 472 12.49 15.95 -30.25
CA HIS A 472 12.01 17.07 -31.08
C HIS A 472 10.52 16.89 -31.37
N GLU A 473 9.88 17.87 -32.01
CA GLU A 473 8.47 17.78 -32.40
C GLU A 473 8.20 16.60 -33.34
N VAL A 474 6.96 16.09 -33.33
CA VAL A 474 6.51 15.09 -34.29
C VAL A 474 6.65 15.63 -35.70
N THR A 475 7.23 14.82 -36.59
CA THR A 475 7.50 15.21 -37.97
C THR A 475 6.32 14.91 -38.90
N VAL A 476 6.30 15.55 -40.06
CA VAL A 476 5.37 15.26 -41.15
C VAL A 476 5.46 13.80 -41.59
N GLY A 477 6.68 13.24 -41.68
CA GLY A 477 6.87 11.84 -42.04
C GLY A 477 6.21 10.87 -41.03
N GLN A 478 6.35 11.17 -39.74
CA GLN A 478 5.71 10.39 -38.67
C GLN A 478 4.18 10.53 -38.67
N TRP A 479 3.66 11.74 -38.87
CA TRP A 479 2.22 11.98 -39.03
C TRP A 479 1.65 11.27 -40.27
N LYS A 480 2.39 11.27 -41.37
CA LYS A 480 2.00 10.62 -42.61
C LYS A 480 1.84 9.12 -42.43
N SER A 481 2.70 8.44 -41.65
CA SER A 481 2.51 7.03 -41.31
C SER A 481 1.18 6.75 -40.61
N PHE A 482 0.74 7.64 -39.72
CA PHE A 482 -0.60 7.54 -39.11
C PHE A 482 -1.71 7.65 -40.14
N VAL A 483 -1.64 8.66 -41.02
CA VAL A 483 -2.64 8.87 -42.07
C VAL A 483 -2.69 7.69 -43.04
N GLU A 484 -1.53 7.12 -43.40
CA GLU A 484 -1.43 5.96 -44.29
C GLU A 484 -1.99 4.69 -43.64
N ASP A 485 -1.69 4.44 -42.37
CA ASP A 485 -2.18 3.26 -41.65
C ASP A 485 -3.70 3.30 -41.40
N THR A 486 -4.28 4.50 -41.22
CA THR A 486 -5.65 4.66 -40.72
C THR A 486 -6.63 5.25 -41.73
N GLY A 487 -6.13 5.91 -42.78
CA GLY A 487 -6.94 6.74 -43.67
C GLY A 487 -7.51 8.00 -43.00
N TYR A 488 -6.94 8.42 -41.86
CA TYR A 488 -7.43 9.55 -41.08
C TYR A 488 -7.42 10.86 -41.88
N LYS A 489 -8.44 11.69 -41.66
CA LYS A 489 -8.53 13.07 -42.17
C LYS A 489 -8.62 14.02 -41.00
N SER A 490 -7.75 15.03 -40.96
CA SER A 490 -7.72 15.99 -39.87
C SER A 490 -8.95 16.91 -39.86
N GLU A 491 -9.23 17.53 -38.72
CA GLU A 491 -10.32 18.51 -38.60
C GLU A 491 -10.17 19.67 -39.60
N ALA A 492 -8.94 20.07 -39.91
CA ALA A 492 -8.66 21.06 -40.95
C ALA A 492 -9.10 20.57 -42.33
N GLU A 493 -8.88 19.30 -42.67
CA GLU A 493 -9.28 18.71 -43.95
C GLU A 493 -10.81 18.55 -44.08
N THR A 494 -11.52 18.34 -42.96
CA THR A 494 -12.97 18.08 -42.97
C THR A 494 -13.83 19.31 -42.69
N SER A 495 -13.23 20.43 -42.26
CA SER A 495 -13.97 21.60 -41.74
C SER A 495 -13.66 22.89 -42.50
N ALA A 496 -13.23 23.95 -41.79
CA ALA A 496 -12.97 25.27 -42.36
C ALA A 496 -11.54 25.44 -42.88
N GLY A 497 -10.70 24.40 -42.81
CA GLY A 497 -9.27 24.51 -43.04
C GLY A 497 -8.50 25.04 -41.85
N ALA A 498 -7.18 25.06 -41.99
CA ALA A 498 -6.25 25.61 -41.01
C ALA A 498 -5.99 27.10 -41.26
N TYR A 499 -5.41 27.75 -40.26
CA TYR A 499 -4.84 29.09 -40.39
C TYR A 499 -3.41 28.97 -40.93
N ALA A 500 -3.09 29.72 -41.98
CA ALA A 500 -1.73 29.87 -42.49
C ALA A 500 -1.35 31.35 -42.62
N LEU A 501 -0.05 31.62 -42.63
CA LEU A 501 0.48 32.98 -42.74
C LEU A 501 0.59 33.38 -44.21
N GLU A 502 -0.19 34.38 -44.62
CA GLU A 502 -0.16 34.92 -45.97
C GLU A 502 0.75 36.16 -46.09
N ARG A 503 0.95 36.63 -47.34
CA ARG A 503 1.69 37.86 -47.63
C ARG A 503 1.17 39.02 -46.78
N GLY A 504 2.09 39.75 -46.16
CA GLY A 504 1.75 40.84 -45.22
C GLY A 504 1.62 40.39 -43.77
N PHE A 505 2.08 39.18 -43.42
CA PHE A 505 2.10 38.64 -42.05
C PHE A 505 0.70 38.53 -41.41
N ARG A 506 -0.29 38.16 -42.22
CA ARG A 506 -1.67 37.99 -41.78
C ARG A 506 -2.03 36.50 -41.76
N TRP A 507 -2.50 36.04 -40.60
CA TRP A 507 -3.09 34.71 -40.46
C TRP A 507 -4.48 34.67 -41.10
N VAL A 508 -4.68 33.75 -42.03
CA VAL A 508 -5.94 33.54 -42.76
C VAL A 508 -6.35 32.09 -42.66
N GLN A 509 -7.60 31.85 -42.29
CA GLN A 509 -8.20 30.52 -42.35
C GLN A 509 -8.81 30.28 -43.72
N ASP A 510 -8.41 29.18 -44.35
CA ASP A 510 -8.98 28.77 -45.63
C ASP A 510 -8.93 27.24 -45.75
N ARG A 511 -9.95 26.66 -46.39
CA ARG A 511 -10.11 25.22 -46.62
C ARG A 511 -8.94 24.57 -47.36
N HIS A 512 -8.17 25.33 -48.13
CA HIS A 512 -6.99 24.78 -48.80
C HIS A 512 -5.78 24.59 -47.88
N TYR A 513 -5.79 25.17 -46.67
CA TYR A 513 -4.73 24.99 -45.69
C TYR A 513 -5.02 23.79 -44.77
N ASN A 514 -4.05 22.91 -44.63
CA ASN A 514 -4.06 21.73 -43.77
C ASN A 514 -2.62 21.24 -43.57
N TRP A 515 -2.43 20.11 -42.89
CA TRP A 515 -1.10 19.57 -42.61
C TRP A 515 -0.27 19.26 -43.87
N GLN A 516 -0.89 18.98 -45.02
CA GLN A 516 -0.19 18.75 -46.30
C GLN A 516 0.14 20.05 -47.04
N ASN A 517 -0.62 21.11 -46.77
CA ASN A 517 -0.44 22.43 -47.36
C ASN A 517 -0.54 23.53 -46.29
N PRO A 518 0.45 23.69 -45.41
CA PRO A 518 0.39 24.64 -44.29
C PRO A 518 0.74 26.08 -44.70
N GLY A 519 0.85 26.40 -46.00
CA GLY A 519 1.27 27.72 -46.49
C GLY A 519 2.78 27.91 -46.63
N TYR A 520 3.56 26.83 -46.45
CA TYR A 520 4.99 26.76 -46.79
C TYR A 520 5.31 25.39 -47.42
N LYS A 521 6.47 25.30 -48.07
CA LYS A 521 6.92 24.05 -48.69
C LYS A 521 7.19 23.00 -47.62
N ILE A 522 6.45 21.89 -47.69
CA ILE A 522 6.55 20.77 -46.76
C ILE A 522 7.65 19.78 -47.14
N SER A 523 8.24 19.11 -46.16
CA SER A 523 9.06 17.89 -46.30
C SER A 523 8.83 16.98 -45.09
N ASP A 524 9.23 15.70 -45.19
CA ASP A 524 8.98 14.71 -44.15
C ASP A 524 9.71 15.02 -42.84
N GLU A 525 10.79 15.81 -42.88
CA GLU A 525 11.61 16.20 -41.72
C GLU A 525 11.10 17.45 -40.99
N LEU A 526 10.17 18.21 -41.59
CA LEU A 526 9.57 19.34 -40.90
C LEU A 526 8.65 18.84 -39.77
N PRO A 527 8.49 19.61 -38.69
CA PRO A 527 7.45 19.34 -37.71
C PRO A 527 6.08 19.38 -38.38
N VAL A 528 5.20 18.43 -38.04
CA VAL A 528 3.80 18.47 -38.47
C VAL A 528 3.12 19.69 -37.85
N SER A 529 2.32 20.39 -38.65
CA SER A 529 1.53 21.53 -38.20
C SER A 529 0.15 21.53 -38.83
N ALA A 530 -0.65 22.57 -38.56
CA ALA A 530 -2.03 22.64 -39.03
C ALA A 530 -2.86 21.42 -38.61
N VAL A 531 -2.54 20.90 -37.42
CA VAL A 531 -3.24 19.83 -36.70
C VAL A 531 -3.79 20.38 -35.39
N SER A 532 -5.04 20.04 -35.08
CA SER A 532 -5.70 20.46 -33.85
C SER A 532 -5.30 19.57 -32.66
N TYR A 533 -5.62 19.99 -31.44
CA TYR A 533 -5.43 19.14 -30.27
C TYR A 533 -6.19 17.82 -30.42
N ASN A 534 -7.40 17.86 -30.99
CA ASN A 534 -8.22 16.68 -31.22
C ASN A 534 -7.57 15.72 -32.23
N ASP A 535 -6.97 16.25 -33.30
CA ASP A 535 -6.20 15.46 -34.27
C ASP A 535 -5.05 14.73 -33.56
N VAL A 536 -4.34 15.43 -32.69
CA VAL A 536 -3.23 14.87 -31.89
C VAL A 536 -3.70 13.76 -30.95
N GLN A 537 -4.88 13.88 -30.34
CA GLN A 537 -5.41 12.79 -29.50
C GLN A 537 -5.66 11.51 -30.31
N ASN A 538 -6.16 11.62 -31.55
CA ASN A 538 -6.36 10.46 -32.43
C ASN A 538 -5.02 9.82 -32.83
N TYR A 539 -4.02 10.65 -33.12
CA TYR A 539 -2.65 10.19 -33.36
C TYR A 539 -2.07 9.41 -32.17
N ILE A 540 -2.27 9.91 -30.94
CA ILE A 540 -1.81 9.24 -29.71
C ILE A 540 -2.51 7.89 -29.52
N VAL A 541 -3.81 7.79 -29.77
CA VAL A 541 -4.56 6.52 -29.68
C VAL A 541 -3.97 5.49 -30.63
N TRP A 542 -3.79 5.84 -31.90
CA TRP A 542 -3.15 4.96 -32.88
C TRP A 542 -1.74 4.55 -32.47
N LEU A 543 -0.93 5.49 -31.99
CA LEU A 543 0.46 5.19 -31.61
C LEU A 543 0.54 4.25 -30.40
N ARG A 544 -0.37 4.39 -29.43
CA ARG A 544 -0.50 3.46 -28.29
C ARG A 544 -0.80 2.04 -28.76
N GLU A 545 -1.71 1.88 -29.72
CA GLU A 545 -2.05 0.57 -30.28
C GLU A 545 -0.90 -0.01 -31.10
N LYS A 546 -0.21 0.82 -31.89
CA LYS A 546 0.90 0.40 -32.75
C LYS A 546 2.11 -0.08 -31.96
N GLU A 547 2.44 0.60 -30.86
CA GLU A 547 3.70 0.39 -30.12
C GLU A 547 3.50 -0.36 -28.80
N GLY A 548 2.27 -0.47 -28.29
CA GLY A 548 1.99 -1.10 -26.99
C GLY A 548 2.55 -0.34 -25.78
N LEU A 549 2.85 0.96 -25.94
CA LEU A 549 3.36 1.84 -24.90
C LEU A 549 2.40 3.00 -24.63
N TYR A 550 2.46 3.58 -23.43
CA TYR A 550 1.58 4.67 -23.04
C TYR A 550 2.13 6.04 -23.47
N TYR A 551 1.85 6.43 -24.71
CA TYR A 551 2.15 7.78 -25.24
C TYR A 551 1.14 8.81 -24.75
N ASP A 552 1.56 10.05 -24.50
CA ASP A 552 0.65 11.17 -24.17
C ASP A 552 1.27 12.50 -24.63
N LEU A 553 0.49 13.58 -24.58
CA LEU A 553 1.07 14.92 -24.58
C LEU A 553 1.75 15.18 -23.22
N PRO A 554 2.85 15.97 -23.18
CA PRO A 554 3.38 16.44 -21.91
C PRO A 554 2.33 17.25 -21.17
N THR A 555 2.33 17.19 -19.84
CA THR A 555 1.71 18.27 -19.09
C THR A 555 2.47 19.55 -19.33
N GLU A 556 1.82 20.69 -19.11
CA GLU A 556 2.50 21.97 -19.19
C GLU A 556 3.71 22.05 -18.26
N ALA A 557 3.57 21.50 -17.05
CA ALA A 557 4.65 21.45 -16.08
C ALA A 557 5.81 20.56 -16.55
N GLU A 558 5.53 19.41 -17.14
CA GLU A 558 6.56 18.55 -17.73
C GLU A 558 7.27 19.23 -18.88
N TRP A 559 6.51 19.92 -19.74
CA TRP A 559 7.08 20.68 -20.85
C TRP A 559 8.03 21.77 -20.34
N GLU A 560 7.60 22.58 -19.35
CA GLU A 560 8.43 23.65 -18.82
C GLU A 560 9.65 23.11 -18.05
N TYR A 561 9.48 22.04 -17.28
CA TYR A 561 10.57 21.37 -16.56
C TYR A 561 11.65 20.89 -17.53
N ALA A 562 11.21 20.20 -18.59
CA ALA A 562 12.07 19.68 -19.63
C ALA A 562 12.73 20.79 -20.45
N ALA A 563 12.00 21.88 -20.76
CA ALA A 563 12.53 23.04 -21.47
C ALA A 563 13.64 23.73 -20.66
N ARG A 564 13.42 23.92 -19.35
CA ARG A 564 14.40 24.52 -18.43
C ARG A 564 15.69 23.73 -18.37
N ALA A 565 15.61 22.41 -18.30
CA ALA A 565 16.75 21.53 -18.10
C ALA A 565 17.68 22.01 -16.95
N GLY A 566 17.08 22.44 -15.84
CA GLY A 566 17.77 23.00 -14.67
C GLY A 566 18.06 24.51 -14.72
N SER A 567 17.78 25.20 -15.83
CA SER A 567 17.95 26.66 -15.94
C SER A 567 16.83 27.44 -15.23
N SER A 568 17.23 28.46 -14.46
CA SER A 568 16.35 29.47 -13.89
C SER A 568 16.30 30.77 -14.72
N ALA A 569 16.98 30.81 -15.86
CA ALA A 569 17.03 32.00 -16.73
C ALA A 569 15.78 32.11 -17.61
N THR A 570 15.68 33.19 -18.40
CA THR A 570 14.56 33.40 -19.34
C THR A 570 14.46 32.29 -20.39
N TYR A 571 15.61 31.80 -20.86
CA TYR A 571 15.74 30.69 -21.80
C TYR A 571 16.61 29.58 -21.20
N ALA A 572 16.55 28.38 -21.77
CA ALA A 572 17.42 27.26 -21.38
C ALA A 572 18.92 27.61 -21.53
N TYR A 573 19.23 28.55 -22.43
CA TYR A 573 20.59 28.98 -22.78
C TYR A 573 21.04 30.28 -22.07
N GLY A 574 20.25 30.77 -21.12
CA GLY A 574 20.50 32.05 -20.43
C GLY A 574 19.49 33.12 -20.81
N ASN A 575 19.95 34.37 -20.98
CA ASN A 575 19.07 35.53 -21.19
C ASN A 575 19.01 36.02 -22.64
N CYS A 576 19.79 35.42 -23.54
CA CYS A 576 19.79 35.66 -24.97
C CYS A 576 19.75 34.34 -25.74
N LEU A 577 19.25 34.38 -26.97
CA LEU A 577 19.22 33.27 -27.91
C LEU A 577 20.04 33.63 -29.14
N SER A 578 20.70 32.63 -29.72
CA SER A 578 21.30 32.71 -31.06
C SER A 578 20.47 31.97 -32.11
N ASP A 579 20.75 32.24 -33.38
CA ASP A 579 20.01 31.68 -34.53
C ASP A 579 20.09 30.16 -34.68
N ASP A 580 21.08 29.54 -34.05
CA ASP A 580 21.26 28.09 -33.99
C ASP A 580 20.64 27.47 -32.72
N GLN A 581 20.07 28.28 -31.81
CA GLN A 581 19.38 27.82 -30.60
C GLN A 581 17.86 27.93 -30.72
N ALA A 582 17.35 28.82 -31.57
CA ALA A 582 15.93 29.09 -31.72
C ALA A 582 15.57 29.51 -33.16
N ASN A 583 14.35 29.19 -33.59
CA ASN A 583 13.78 29.70 -34.84
C ASN A 583 12.54 30.55 -34.54
N PHE A 584 12.61 31.86 -34.79
CA PHE A 584 11.58 32.83 -34.37
C PHE A 584 11.59 34.06 -35.29
N ALA A 585 10.67 35.01 -35.06
CA ALA A 585 10.64 36.28 -35.77
C ALA A 585 11.73 37.25 -35.29
N ALA A 586 12.67 37.55 -36.19
CA ALA A 586 13.82 38.43 -35.92
C ALA A 586 13.52 39.92 -35.74
N ASN A 587 12.27 40.36 -35.84
CA ASN A 587 11.90 41.75 -35.60
C ASN A 587 11.89 42.11 -34.10
N SER A 588 12.25 41.17 -33.23
CA SER A 588 12.24 41.34 -31.78
C SER A 588 13.64 41.66 -31.25
N PHE A 589 13.79 42.89 -30.74
CA PHE A 589 15.03 43.38 -30.15
C PHE A 589 14.98 43.23 -28.62
N ARG A 590 15.89 42.42 -28.06
CA ARG A 590 16.22 42.46 -26.64
C ARG A 590 17.57 43.15 -26.48
N ALA A 591 17.62 44.21 -25.69
CA ALA A 591 18.84 44.99 -25.49
C ALA A 591 19.98 44.09 -25.00
N GLY A 592 21.10 44.09 -25.73
CA GLY A 592 22.28 43.25 -25.43
C GLY A 592 22.26 41.84 -26.03
N CYS A 593 21.20 41.45 -26.76
CA CYS A 593 21.15 40.18 -27.49
C CYS A 593 21.35 40.40 -29.00
N ALA A 594 21.86 39.37 -29.70
CA ALA A 594 21.95 39.38 -31.15
C ALA A 594 20.54 39.41 -31.77
N VAL A 595 20.40 40.13 -32.89
CA VAL A 595 19.18 40.08 -33.71
C VAL A 595 19.20 38.76 -34.48
N GLY A 596 18.14 37.97 -34.35
CA GLY A 596 18.05 36.69 -35.04
C GLY A 596 17.80 36.81 -36.54
N VAL A 597 17.52 35.69 -37.22
CA VAL A 597 17.12 35.61 -38.62
C VAL A 597 15.66 35.19 -38.74
N PHE A 598 14.81 36.05 -39.34
CA PHE A 598 13.41 35.72 -39.55
C PHE A 598 13.25 34.83 -40.78
N ARG A 599 13.12 33.52 -40.53
CA ARG A 599 13.05 32.52 -41.60
C ARG A 599 11.67 32.42 -42.27
N GLN A 600 10.62 32.93 -41.62
CA GLN A 600 9.23 32.93 -42.12
C GLN A 600 8.66 31.53 -42.40
N LYS A 601 9.25 30.49 -41.81
CA LYS A 601 8.85 29.09 -41.93
C LYS A 601 9.53 28.26 -40.84
N PRO A 602 9.04 27.06 -40.54
CA PRO A 602 9.75 26.15 -39.65
C PRO A 602 11.04 25.63 -40.27
N MET A 603 11.92 25.15 -39.41
CA MET A 603 13.09 24.35 -39.76
C MET A 603 12.78 22.86 -39.56
N ALA A 604 13.65 21.98 -40.07
CA ALA A 604 13.55 20.55 -39.81
C ALA A 604 13.57 20.31 -38.29
N ALA A 605 12.72 19.40 -37.81
CA ALA A 605 12.65 19.07 -36.40
C ALA A 605 14.00 18.50 -35.93
N GLY A 606 14.46 18.95 -34.77
CA GLY A 606 15.75 18.60 -34.19
C GLY A 606 16.96 19.25 -34.85
N SER A 607 16.79 20.33 -35.62
CA SER A 607 17.91 20.98 -36.32
C SER A 607 18.60 22.11 -35.54
N LEU A 608 17.99 22.60 -34.46
CA LEU A 608 18.60 23.59 -33.56
C LEU A 608 19.45 22.92 -32.47
N LYS A 609 20.20 23.68 -31.70
CA LYS A 609 20.99 23.16 -30.58
C LYS A 609 20.09 22.60 -29.49
N PRO A 610 20.52 21.53 -28.80
CA PRO A 610 19.79 20.98 -27.67
C PRO A 610 20.01 21.78 -26.40
N ASN A 611 19.04 21.74 -25.48
CA ASN A 611 19.22 22.21 -24.12
C ASN A 611 20.13 21.27 -23.31
N ALA A 612 20.35 21.57 -22.03
CA ALA A 612 21.28 20.81 -21.17
C ALA A 612 20.90 19.33 -20.98
N TRP A 613 19.67 18.92 -21.30
CA TRP A 613 19.19 17.54 -21.24
C TRP A 613 19.09 16.86 -22.60
N GLY A 614 19.48 17.53 -23.69
CA GLY A 614 19.47 16.93 -25.03
C GLY A 614 18.18 17.14 -25.82
N LEU A 615 17.21 17.89 -25.30
CA LEU A 615 15.96 18.20 -26.01
C LEU A 615 16.16 19.38 -26.97
N LEU A 616 15.63 19.23 -28.16
CA LEU A 616 15.79 20.16 -29.29
C LEU A 616 14.50 20.98 -29.47
N ASP A 617 14.65 22.14 -30.11
CA ASP A 617 13.56 23.01 -30.54
C ASP A 617 12.60 23.46 -29.42
N MET A 618 13.05 23.46 -28.15
CA MET A 618 12.23 23.93 -27.01
C MET A 618 11.98 25.46 -27.00
N HIS A 619 12.54 26.18 -27.98
CA HIS A 619 12.48 27.64 -28.10
C HIS A 619 12.21 28.05 -29.55
N GLY A 620 10.95 28.37 -29.86
CA GLY A 620 10.52 28.68 -31.22
C GLY A 620 10.29 27.42 -32.05
N ASN A 621 10.43 27.57 -33.37
CA ASN A 621 10.04 26.59 -34.39
C ASN A 621 8.53 26.34 -34.42
N MET A 622 7.97 25.65 -33.45
CA MET A 622 6.53 25.42 -33.32
C MET A 622 6.02 25.71 -31.91
N TRP A 623 4.82 26.29 -31.84
CA TRP A 623 4.01 26.13 -30.64
C TRP A 623 3.66 24.66 -30.46
N GLU A 624 3.65 24.19 -29.21
CA GLU A 624 3.38 22.79 -28.92
C GLU A 624 2.20 22.60 -28.00
N TRP A 625 1.25 21.76 -28.43
CA TRP A 625 0.14 21.32 -27.60
C TRP A 625 0.64 20.63 -26.33
N CYS A 626 0.11 21.05 -25.19
CA CYS A 626 0.22 20.33 -23.92
C CYS A 626 -1.16 19.77 -23.53
N ARG A 627 -1.16 18.75 -22.67
CA ARG A 627 -2.38 18.05 -22.22
C ARG A 627 -3.37 18.97 -21.48
N ASP A 628 -2.85 19.94 -20.75
CA ASP A 628 -3.57 20.74 -19.78
C ASP A 628 -4.64 21.63 -20.43
N TRP A 629 -5.76 21.79 -19.73
CA TRP A 629 -6.66 22.92 -19.96
C TRP A 629 -5.99 24.21 -19.47
N TYR A 630 -6.21 25.33 -20.15
CA TYR A 630 -5.71 26.62 -19.73
C TYR A 630 -6.46 27.11 -18.49
N GLY A 631 -5.70 27.47 -17.46
CA GLY A 631 -6.21 27.97 -16.20
C GLY A 631 -5.15 28.71 -15.40
N LYS A 632 -5.59 29.30 -14.28
CA LYS A 632 -4.69 29.92 -13.32
C LYS A 632 -3.88 28.85 -12.60
N TYR A 633 -2.61 29.15 -12.34
CA TYR A 633 -1.83 28.35 -11.41
C TYR A 633 -2.45 28.41 -10.01
N LEU A 634 -2.52 27.26 -9.35
CA LEU A 634 -2.93 27.17 -7.96
C LEU A 634 -1.75 27.61 -7.09
N GLU A 635 -1.94 28.64 -6.27
CA GLU A 635 -0.90 29.07 -5.33
C GLU A 635 -0.93 28.18 -4.10
N ASN A 636 0.23 27.62 -3.73
CA ASN A 636 0.37 26.80 -2.53
C ASN A 636 1.77 26.99 -1.92
N ASN A 637 1.88 26.78 -0.61
CA ASN A 637 3.14 26.89 0.14
C ASN A 637 3.97 25.59 0.11
N ILE A 638 3.50 24.56 -0.59
CA ILE A 638 4.20 23.27 -0.80
C ILE A 638 4.27 22.96 -2.30
N PRO A 639 5.28 22.19 -2.77
CA PRO A 639 5.36 21.76 -4.16
C PRO A 639 4.06 21.08 -4.61
N ILE A 640 3.55 21.50 -5.77
CA ILE A 640 2.40 20.84 -6.39
C ILE A 640 2.91 19.62 -7.14
N GLN A 641 2.42 18.44 -6.76
CA GLN A 641 2.84 17.18 -7.36
C GLN A 641 2.13 16.93 -8.69
N ASN A 642 2.91 16.75 -9.77
CA ASN A 642 2.45 16.44 -11.13
C ASN A 642 1.19 17.22 -11.57
N PRO A 643 1.17 18.56 -11.53
CA PRO A 643 0.00 19.33 -11.92
C PRO A 643 -0.38 19.04 -13.38
N SER A 644 -1.68 19.00 -13.63
CA SER A 644 -2.28 18.70 -14.94
C SER A 644 -3.30 19.76 -15.40
N GLY A 645 -3.21 20.97 -14.83
CA GLY A 645 -4.17 22.03 -15.06
C GLY A 645 -5.55 21.75 -14.42
N PRO A 646 -6.55 22.60 -14.66
CA PRO A 646 -7.93 22.35 -14.24
C PRO A 646 -8.56 21.17 -15.00
N ASP A 647 -9.56 20.53 -14.38
CA ASP A 647 -10.24 19.35 -14.94
C ASP A 647 -11.04 19.66 -16.23
N SER A 648 -11.46 20.91 -16.42
CA SER A 648 -12.18 21.35 -17.62
C SER A 648 -11.81 22.79 -18.01
N GLY A 649 -12.04 23.13 -19.28
CA GLY A 649 -11.77 24.46 -19.83
C GLY A 649 -12.21 24.57 -21.28
N GLU A 650 -12.04 25.77 -21.85
CA GLU A 650 -12.40 26.05 -23.25
C GLU A 650 -11.18 26.00 -24.19
N ARG A 651 -9.96 26.09 -23.62
CA ARG A 651 -8.72 26.24 -24.38
C ARG A 651 -7.64 25.33 -23.80
N ARG A 652 -6.83 24.71 -24.66
CA ARG A 652 -5.68 23.88 -24.28
C ARG A 652 -4.40 24.69 -24.30
N ILE A 653 -3.44 24.30 -23.47
CA ILE A 653 -2.14 24.97 -23.36
C ILE A 653 -1.29 24.78 -24.63
N LEU A 654 -0.60 25.85 -25.00
CA LEU A 654 0.49 25.88 -25.97
C LEU A 654 1.77 26.43 -25.31
N ARG A 655 2.92 25.83 -25.62
CA ARG A 655 4.24 26.23 -25.11
C ARG A 655 5.27 26.39 -26.24
N GLY A 656 6.39 27.06 -25.95
CA GLY A 656 7.58 27.11 -26.82
C GLY A 656 7.66 28.28 -27.80
N GLY A 657 6.53 28.75 -28.31
CA GLY A 657 6.48 29.79 -29.34
C GLY A 657 6.77 29.26 -30.75
N GLY A 658 6.29 29.96 -31.78
CA GLY A 658 6.43 29.55 -33.18
C GLY A 658 7.51 30.32 -33.95
N TRP A 659 7.83 29.83 -35.14
CA TRP A 659 8.75 30.47 -36.09
C TRP A 659 8.39 31.92 -36.48
N ASP A 660 7.14 32.34 -36.27
CA ASP A 660 6.60 33.67 -36.53
C ASP A 660 6.52 34.57 -35.29
N THR A 661 6.85 34.05 -34.11
CA THR A 661 6.68 34.77 -32.83
C THR A 661 7.95 35.50 -32.40
N ASP A 662 7.79 36.52 -31.55
CA ASP A 662 8.92 37.30 -31.04
C ASP A 662 9.70 36.58 -29.91
N MET A 663 10.87 37.14 -29.55
CA MET A 663 11.70 36.67 -28.44
C MET A 663 10.97 36.58 -27.08
N ASP A 664 9.86 37.30 -26.90
CA ASP A 664 9.12 37.32 -25.64
C ASP A 664 8.15 36.15 -25.53
N SER A 665 7.67 35.66 -26.68
CA SER A 665 6.76 34.52 -26.82
C SER A 665 7.47 33.16 -26.79
N ILE A 666 8.79 33.14 -27.00
CA ILE A 666 9.63 31.92 -26.94
C ILE A 666 10.37 31.74 -25.61
N ARG A 667 10.05 32.56 -24.59
CA ARG A 667 10.60 32.37 -23.22
C ARG A 667 10.13 31.04 -22.65
N VAL A 668 10.97 30.40 -21.84
CA VAL A 668 10.61 29.12 -21.19
C VAL A 668 9.26 29.22 -20.49
N ALA A 669 9.04 30.29 -19.73
CA ALA A 669 7.86 30.49 -18.89
C ALA A 669 6.63 30.99 -19.65
N ASN A 670 6.79 31.35 -20.93
CA ASN A 670 5.68 31.85 -21.71
C ASN A 670 4.67 30.74 -21.97
N ARG A 671 3.40 31.10 -21.87
CA ARG A 671 2.25 30.22 -22.05
C ARG A 671 1.27 30.90 -22.95
N TYR A 672 0.68 30.10 -23.82
CA TYR A 672 -0.44 30.52 -24.65
C TYR A 672 -1.52 29.44 -24.59
N SER A 673 -2.65 29.72 -25.22
CA SER A 673 -3.72 28.72 -25.31
C SER A 673 -4.52 28.92 -26.56
N MET A 674 -5.14 27.85 -27.05
CA MET A 674 -6.05 27.86 -28.19
C MET A 674 -7.22 26.90 -27.95
N PRO A 675 -8.38 27.11 -28.60
CA PRO A 675 -9.44 26.11 -28.59
C PRO A 675 -8.90 24.76 -29.11
N PRO A 676 -9.39 23.62 -28.60
CA PRO A 676 -8.86 22.31 -28.99
C PRO A 676 -9.03 22.00 -30.48
N SER A 677 -9.98 22.64 -31.17
CA SER A 677 -10.21 22.51 -32.61
C SER A 677 -9.40 23.47 -33.48
N ALA A 678 -8.56 24.33 -32.88
CA ALA A 678 -7.75 25.26 -33.63
C ALA A 678 -6.59 24.54 -34.35
N ALA A 679 -6.42 24.80 -35.64
CA ALA A 679 -5.31 24.30 -36.43
C ALA A 679 -4.59 25.48 -37.08
N TYR A 680 -3.31 25.67 -36.75
CA TYR A 680 -2.46 26.73 -37.30
C TYR A 680 -1.15 26.15 -37.83
N ALA A 681 -0.62 26.75 -38.89
CA ALA A 681 0.63 26.35 -39.53
C ALA A 681 1.89 26.53 -38.67
N ASN A 682 1.78 27.18 -37.51
CA ASN A 682 2.84 27.35 -36.51
C ASN A 682 2.57 26.57 -35.20
N ILE A 683 1.56 25.69 -35.17
CA ILE A 683 1.26 24.82 -34.04
C ILE A 683 1.49 23.36 -34.43
N GLY A 684 2.35 22.68 -33.67
CA GLY A 684 2.61 21.25 -33.72
C GLY A 684 2.53 20.64 -32.31
N PHE A 685 3.31 19.59 -32.07
CA PHE A 685 3.35 18.90 -30.77
C PHE A 685 4.57 17.99 -30.65
N ARG A 686 4.93 17.62 -29.43
CA ARG A 686 5.83 16.51 -29.10
C ARG A 686 5.18 15.58 -28.09
N LEU A 687 5.70 14.37 -27.97
CA LEU A 687 5.11 13.33 -27.10
C LEU A 687 5.94 13.02 -25.87
N VAL A 688 5.28 12.44 -24.87
CA VAL A 688 5.90 11.75 -23.75
C VAL A 688 5.50 10.28 -23.72
N ILE A 689 6.33 9.42 -23.12
CA ILE A 689 5.97 8.04 -22.77
C ILE A 689 5.99 7.91 -21.25
N ARG A 690 4.94 7.31 -20.69
CA ARG A 690 4.84 7.01 -19.25
C ARG A 690 5.38 5.59 -18.99
N PRO A 691 6.53 5.44 -18.29
CA PRO A 691 7.17 4.16 -18.06
C PRO A 691 6.48 3.27 -17.00
#